data_AF-A0A7V6JY59-F1
#
_entry.id   AF-A0A7V6JY59-F1
#
_cell.length_a   1.000
_cell.length_b   1.000
_cell.length_c   1.000
_cell.angle_alpha   90.00
_cell.angle_beta   90.00
_cell.angle_gamma   90.00
#
_symmetry.space_group_name_H-M   'P 1'
#
loop_
_entity.id
_entity.type
_entity.pdbx_description
1 polymer ?
#
loop_
_entity_poly.entity_id
_entity_poly.type
_entity_poly.pdbx_seq_one_letter_code
_entity_poly.pdbx_strand_id
1 'polypeptide(L)'
;MRPGRILLFLLAVVLTSFLLSLLTGSWRPGKEVIHHEQESTAHDSVQTADTGSLGGSFHSGSDAGSRSLSSAGSSIDSCATSPRSSAIDSRISAPGISATDSRTGSSSNSDAGSRSISSAGSATDSRTNSSGSYDTGSRAGLYVNNLARAPFHPGNAIMDSVAAGRQVRVIFYGDSQIEGDRVTSFLRRELREEGGGTGPGMISPVMPVMYTRSWVVRSSSNWKRYTLLDYRNGTLSHNRLGPMLALCRFTPPGDSMQTRSFATVRISAVSGADPAVSRYDNLRIFYGNNYDTVLVGIKSGSSLVDFAMLQMGEGPMEYSVPLPSLSEVTVEFTGRNSPDIYALSLESSTGVIVDNVPVRGSAGLEFVMTDSRGFEGCYSDLKPDIIFLQFGLNVVRNVRREYHYYEEGLVKQVDYLKKVSGGVPVVLVSVTDMALRDNDTIRQFPNIRAIRDAQKAVADRTGAVFWDAWESMGGPGSILTWYNHNPPLSSRDLTHLSNAGTDTIAARIYSSLLASRPVTAPAMAQVYQSAADSVPAGLRTTADLLLARMTAQPDTALFATERDTGSVITAASGEESEETAISGRKEHSITSPVIGRIASLLRYHPGQSFIFTTLSFWIFFLVVMTGFALLHRRRAMCHTWLLVVSLYFYYRTGGLFIILLLLTTLLTFFTAIMTGRAGTRAGKRFWLVTNLVILLGFLSYFKYAGFFTDLINSLFNTNLVSRDIFSAWSNSLFGTKFDVSTIMLPVGISFYTFQALSYSIDVYRGQMAAERNIVDFAFYLTFFPQLVSGPIVRASEFIPQMHGNYTISRNEFGYGLFLILQGLIKKMLISDLISTGFIDRVFESPAIYSGFENLMAVYGYGLQIYVDFSGYTDIAIGIAMLMGFRLPLNFNSPYKAASPGEFWRRWHISLSRWLKDYLYIPLGGSRKGPLRTGINLMVTMLLGGLWHGAATRFVVWGGLHGVALVVEKIWRWLFGKVSVRKRGAHIAGILITFNFVSFMWIFFRACTMEQAVIMINQIFSSFSPGDYGLVLMSYLPVVVLIVSGYILHFLPVTVKESYRGLFIRLPLAAQLLVALAVALLLYKVGSEVVQPFIYFRF
;
A
#
# COMPACT_ATOMS: atom_id res chain seq x y z
N MET A 1 -6.33 18.14 -45.80
CA MET A 1 -7.67 17.97 -45.19
C MET A 1 -8.01 19.24 -44.43
N ARG A 2 -9.28 19.66 -44.42
CA ARG A 2 -9.74 20.81 -43.61
C ARG A 2 -10.21 20.31 -42.22
N PRO A 3 -10.06 21.09 -41.13
CA PRO A 3 -10.44 20.67 -39.77
C PRO A 3 -11.85 20.06 -39.65
N GLY A 4 -12.86 20.61 -40.34
CA GLY A 4 -14.22 20.06 -40.31
C GLY A 4 -14.36 18.59 -40.80
N ARG A 5 -13.49 18.12 -41.71
CA ARG A 5 -13.46 16.70 -42.10
C ARG A 5 -12.79 15.80 -41.05
N ILE A 6 -11.85 16.35 -40.28
CA ILE A 6 -11.22 15.66 -39.14
C ILE A 6 -12.26 15.53 -38.01
N LEU A 7 -13.01 16.60 -37.73
CA LEU A 7 -14.10 16.60 -36.76
C LEU A 7 -15.17 15.53 -37.08
N LEU A 8 -15.64 15.46 -38.33
CA LEU A 8 -16.63 14.44 -38.74
C LEU A 8 -16.11 13.00 -38.55
N PHE A 9 -14.82 12.75 -38.78
CA PHE A 9 -14.20 11.45 -38.53
C PHE A 9 -14.16 11.12 -37.03
N LEU A 10 -13.73 12.07 -36.19
CA LEU A 10 -13.68 11.89 -34.73
C LEU A 10 -15.08 11.72 -34.13
N LEU A 11 -16.07 12.47 -34.64
CA LEU A 11 -17.48 12.34 -34.27
C LEU A 11 -18.01 10.93 -34.56
N ALA A 12 -17.69 10.36 -35.73
CA ALA A 12 -18.04 8.98 -36.04
C ALA A 12 -17.39 7.98 -35.07
N VAL A 13 -16.08 8.08 -34.80
CA VAL A 13 -15.41 7.18 -33.83
C VAL A 13 -16.05 7.27 -32.44
N VAL A 14 -16.21 8.49 -31.91
CA VAL A 14 -16.68 8.69 -30.52
C VAL A 14 -18.15 8.33 -30.37
N LEU A 15 -19.03 8.75 -31.29
CA LEU A 15 -20.46 8.41 -31.21
C LEU A 15 -20.70 6.92 -31.42
N THR A 16 -20.05 6.27 -32.41
CA THR A 16 -20.26 4.82 -32.62
C THR A 16 -19.72 4.00 -31.46
N SER A 17 -18.60 4.40 -30.85
CA SER A 17 -18.08 3.72 -29.64
C SER A 17 -19.01 3.90 -28.43
N PHE A 18 -19.56 5.10 -28.23
CA PHE A 18 -20.51 5.39 -27.16
C PHE A 18 -21.84 4.65 -27.35
N LEU A 19 -22.38 4.64 -28.57
CA LEU A 19 -23.60 3.92 -28.93
C LEU A 19 -23.43 2.40 -28.81
N LEU A 20 -22.28 1.82 -29.20
CA LEU A 20 -22.03 0.40 -28.96
C LEU A 20 -21.95 0.08 -27.46
N SER A 21 -21.29 0.92 -26.66
CA SER A 21 -21.22 0.74 -25.20
C SER A 21 -22.62 0.77 -24.54
N LEU A 22 -23.51 1.65 -25.02
CA LEU A 22 -24.93 1.66 -24.62
C LEU A 22 -25.66 0.38 -25.04
N LEU A 23 -25.52 -0.03 -26.32
CA LEU A 23 -26.23 -1.18 -26.90
C LEU A 23 -25.77 -2.54 -26.33
N THR A 24 -24.52 -2.65 -25.88
CA THR A 24 -24.01 -3.87 -25.22
C THR A 24 -24.42 -4.00 -23.74
N GLY A 25 -25.27 -3.09 -23.23
CA GLY A 25 -25.73 -3.07 -21.84
C GLY A 25 -24.64 -2.76 -20.80
N SER A 26 -23.42 -2.49 -21.27
CA SER A 26 -22.21 -2.36 -20.45
C SER A 26 -21.81 -0.91 -20.20
N TRP A 27 -22.45 0.07 -20.86
CA TRP A 27 -22.50 1.45 -20.35
C TRP A 27 -23.45 1.54 -19.16
N ARG A 28 -22.99 1.04 -18.01
CA ARG A 28 -23.34 1.74 -16.77
C ARG A 28 -22.61 3.09 -16.83
N PRO A 29 -23.28 4.25 -16.73
CA PRO A 29 -22.58 5.45 -16.35
C PRO A 29 -21.85 5.10 -15.06
N GLY A 30 -20.52 5.28 -15.03
CA GLY A 30 -19.67 4.67 -14.00
C GLY A 30 -20.26 4.93 -12.63
N LYS A 31 -20.50 3.86 -11.84
CA LYS A 31 -20.99 4.00 -10.48
C LYS A 31 -20.03 4.95 -9.78
N GLU A 32 -20.53 6.13 -9.41
CA GLU A 32 -19.72 7.12 -8.73
C GLU A 32 -19.38 6.56 -7.35
N VAL A 33 -18.24 5.87 -7.25
CA VAL A 33 -17.55 5.61 -5.97
C VAL A 33 -16.89 6.92 -5.53
N ILE A 34 -17.73 7.95 -5.42
CA ILE A 34 -17.54 8.94 -4.37
C ILE A 34 -17.72 8.13 -3.09
N HIS A 35 -16.69 8.09 -2.24
CA HIS A 35 -16.85 7.63 -0.86
C HIS A 35 -17.67 8.68 -0.09
N HIS A 36 -18.96 8.78 -0.40
CA HIS A 36 -19.95 9.29 0.52
C HIS A 36 -20.35 8.14 1.42
N GLU A 37 -19.82 8.16 2.64
CA GLU A 37 -20.57 7.69 3.78
C GLU A 37 -21.85 8.54 3.87
N GLN A 38 -22.94 8.07 3.25
CA GLN A 38 -24.28 8.50 3.58
C GLN A 38 -24.96 7.36 4.32
N GLU A 39 -25.23 7.62 5.60
CA GLU A 39 -25.96 6.72 6.47
C GLU A 39 -27.38 6.58 5.94
N SER A 40 -27.80 5.35 5.64
CA SER A 40 -29.21 5.07 5.36
C SER A 40 -29.98 5.03 6.68
N THR A 41 -30.32 6.19 7.23
CA THR A 41 -31.38 6.29 8.23
C THR A 41 -32.72 5.97 7.57
N ALA A 42 -33.35 4.89 8.01
CA ALA A 42 -34.69 4.50 7.59
C ALA A 42 -35.45 3.97 8.81
N HIS A 43 -36.09 4.90 9.54
CA HIS A 43 -37.12 4.58 10.52
C HIS A 43 -38.49 4.90 9.94
N ASP A 44 -39.42 3.97 10.15
CA ASP A 44 -40.87 4.12 10.22
C ASP A 44 -41.59 5.07 9.25
N SER A 45 -42.33 4.45 8.32
CA SER A 45 -43.63 4.96 7.88
C SER A 45 -44.66 3.83 7.91
N VAL A 46 -45.29 3.64 9.07
CA VAL A 46 -46.47 2.77 9.19
C VAL A 46 -47.65 3.46 8.51
N GLN A 47 -48.22 2.82 7.48
CA GLN A 47 -49.59 3.12 7.09
C GLN A 47 -50.33 1.86 6.61
N THR A 48 -51.56 1.73 7.08
CA THR A 48 -52.42 0.55 6.98
C THR A 48 -53.25 0.55 5.70
N ALA A 49 -53.37 -0.62 5.05
CA ALA A 49 -54.42 -0.90 4.07
C ALA A 49 -54.81 -2.39 4.15
N ASP A 50 -56.10 -2.65 4.38
CA ASP A 50 -56.67 -3.91 4.85
C ASP A 50 -56.96 -4.98 3.77
N THR A 51 -57.31 -6.17 4.28
CA THR A 51 -58.09 -7.26 3.66
C THR A 51 -57.43 -8.18 2.61
N GLY A 52 -57.70 -9.49 2.74
CA GLY A 52 -57.27 -10.54 1.80
C GLY A 52 -57.01 -11.89 2.47
N SER A 53 -58.06 -12.55 2.99
CA SER A 53 -57.97 -13.88 3.62
C SER A 53 -58.14 -15.03 2.61
N LEU A 54 -58.03 -16.27 3.12
CA LEU A 54 -58.05 -17.57 2.39
C LEU A 54 -56.71 -17.89 1.67
N GLY A 55 -56.16 -19.12 1.73
CA GLY A 55 -56.59 -20.34 2.42
C GLY A 55 -56.76 -21.51 1.44
N GLY A 56 -55.89 -22.52 1.52
CA GLY A 56 -56.02 -23.74 0.72
C GLY A 56 -54.71 -24.52 0.55
N SER A 57 -54.71 -25.79 0.99
CA SER A 57 -53.78 -26.83 0.54
C SER A 57 -54.35 -27.53 -0.71
N PHE A 58 -53.50 -28.18 -1.52
CA PHE A 58 -53.62 -29.61 -1.90
C PHE A 58 -52.50 -30.09 -2.87
N HIS A 59 -52.59 -31.33 -3.35
CA HIS A 59 -51.54 -32.13 -4.02
C HIS A 59 -51.71 -32.30 -5.55
N SER A 60 -50.63 -32.77 -6.18
CA SER A 60 -50.57 -33.82 -7.26
C SER A 60 -50.84 -33.48 -8.74
N GLY A 61 -50.36 -34.40 -9.62
CA GLY A 61 -50.23 -34.29 -11.09
C GLY A 61 -48.78 -33.93 -11.47
N SER A 62 -47.88 -34.80 -11.95
CA SER A 62 -47.94 -35.84 -13.00
C SER A 62 -48.05 -35.22 -14.43
N ASP A 63 -47.42 -35.75 -15.48
CA ASP A 63 -47.07 -37.16 -15.73
C ASP A 63 -45.87 -37.40 -16.69
N ALA A 64 -45.59 -38.67 -16.98
CA ALA A 64 -44.69 -39.24 -18.00
C ALA A 64 -43.15 -39.14 -17.76
N GLY A 65 -42.35 -40.18 -18.08
CA GLY A 65 -42.72 -41.51 -18.59
C GLY A 65 -41.58 -42.54 -18.44
N SER A 66 -41.94 -43.83 -18.34
CA SER A 66 -41.05 -44.93 -17.94
C SER A 66 -40.53 -45.78 -19.12
N ARG A 67 -39.37 -46.43 -18.93
CA ARG A 67 -39.21 -47.90 -19.01
C ARG A 67 -37.82 -48.38 -18.58
N SER A 68 -37.74 -49.66 -18.25
CA SER A 68 -36.56 -50.38 -17.74
C SER A 68 -36.43 -51.75 -18.43
N LEU A 69 -35.56 -52.65 -17.90
CA LEU A 69 -35.20 -54.02 -18.36
C LEU A 69 -34.02 -54.08 -19.37
N SER A 70 -33.15 -55.11 -19.41
CA SER A 70 -32.68 -56.11 -18.40
C SER A 70 -31.62 -57.04 -19.04
N SER A 71 -30.83 -57.76 -18.23
CA SER A 71 -30.04 -59.00 -18.55
C SER A 71 -28.83 -58.88 -19.54
N ALA A 72 -27.83 -59.78 -19.57
CA ALA A 72 -27.20 -60.65 -18.53
C ALA A 72 -25.87 -61.30 -19.03
N GLY A 73 -25.01 -61.73 -18.09
CA GLY A 73 -23.94 -62.76 -18.27
C GLY A 73 -22.53 -62.26 -18.70
N SER A 74 -21.43 -63.00 -18.47
CA SER A 74 -21.19 -64.17 -17.58
C SER A 74 -19.71 -64.64 -17.55
N SER A 75 -19.06 -64.73 -16.37
CA SER A 75 -17.82 -65.53 -16.06
C SER A 75 -17.35 -65.22 -14.60
N ILE A 76 -17.00 -66.10 -13.65
CA ILE A 76 -16.58 -67.54 -13.62
C ILE A 76 -15.16 -67.76 -14.19
N ASP A 77 -14.12 -68.23 -13.49
CA ASP A 77 -13.79 -68.40 -12.03
C ASP A 77 -12.25 -68.71 -11.96
N SER A 78 -11.48 -68.88 -10.86
CA SER A 78 -11.59 -68.91 -9.37
C SER A 78 -10.19 -68.49 -8.81
N CYS A 79 -9.63 -68.76 -7.60
CA CYS A 79 -9.97 -69.51 -6.38
C CYS A 79 -9.21 -68.92 -5.14
N ALA A 80 -8.70 -69.73 -4.19
CA ALA A 80 -8.06 -69.30 -2.93
C ALA A 80 -6.86 -70.18 -2.49
N THR A 81 -5.99 -69.68 -1.56
CA THR A 81 -5.50 -70.34 -0.31
C THR A 81 -4.28 -69.63 0.34
N SER A 82 -3.95 -70.01 1.59
CA SER A 82 -2.84 -69.55 2.46
C SER A 82 -1.91 -70.77 2.80
N PRO A 83 -0.99 -70.87 3.83
CA PRO A 83 -0.75 -70.05 5.04
C PRO A 83 0.72 -69.89 5.56
N ARG A 84 0.84 -69.17 6.69
CA ARG A 84 1.72 -69.33 7.90
C ARG A 84 3.16 -69.96 7.86
N SER A 85 4.03 -69.26 8.62
CA SER A 85 4.86 -69.72 9.77
C SER A 85 6.34 -70.19 9.65
N SER A 86 7.05 -69.84 10.73
CA SER A 86 8.21 -70.47 11.40
C SER A 86 9.64 -70.43 10.81
N ALA A 87 10.54 -70.01 11.70
CA ALA A 87 12.00 -69.97 11.64
C ALA A 87 12.70 -71.33 11.47
N ILE A 88 14.02 -71.32 11.18
CA ILE A 88 15.06 -72.04 11.95
C ILE A 88 16.50 -71.58 11.61
N ASP A 89 17.19 -71.10 12.66
CA ASP A 89 18.57 -71.31 13.14
C ASP A 89 19.84 -71.32 12.23
N SER A 90 20.95 -70.91 12.88
CA SER A 90 22.35 -71.34 12.69
C SER A 90 23.17 -70.71 11.52
N ARG A 91 24.52 -70.54 11.58
CA ARG A 91 25.52 -70.59 12.69
C ARG A 91 26.89 -70.05 12.19
N ILE A 92 27.81 -69.68 13.12
CA ILE A 92 29.30 -69.62 12.95
C ILE A 92 29.80 -68.49 12.00
N SER A 93 30.95 -67.79 12.17
CA SER A 93 32.11 -67.85 13.09
C SER A 93 32.72 -66.45 13.34
N ALA A 94 33.42 -66.28 14.47
CA ALA A 94 34.54 -65.32 14.63
C ALA A 94 35.86 -66.10 14.79
N PRO A 95 37.03 -65.53 14.40
CA PRO A 95 37.93 -64.84 15.36
C PRO A 95 38.67 -63.61 14.75
N GLY A 96 39.50 -62.81 15.44
CA GLY A 96 39.78 -62.68 16.88
C GLY A 96 41.19 -62.12 17.23
N ILE A 97 41.29 -61.39 18.36
CA ILE A 97 42.49 -61.23 19.26
C ILE A 97 43.64 -60.24 18.86
N SER A 98 44.24 -59.62 19.91
CA SER A 98 45.44 -58.73 20.00
C SER A 98 45.36 -57.33 19.36
N ALA A 99 45.66 -56.17 19.98
CA ALA A 99 46.39 -55.73 21.20
C ALA A 99 47.93 -55.59 21.09
N THR A 100 48.46 -54.36 21.30
CA THR A 100 49.65 -53.98 22.14
C THR A 100 49.98 -52.46 22.09
N ASP A 101 49.86 -51.79 23.24
CA ASP A 101 50.82 -50.89 23.93
C ASP A 101 51.67 -49.75 23.28
N SER A 102 51.47 -48.53 23.84
CA SER A 102 52.48 -47.75 24.63
C SER A 102 53.25 -46.50 24.09
N ARG A 103 53.37 -45.49 24.98
CA ARG A 103 54.48 -44.49 25.19
C ARG A 103 54.76 -43.40 24.11
N THR A 104 55.30 -42.18 24.37
CA THR A 104 55.65 -41.43 25.62
C THR A 104 55.89 -39.91 25.38
N GLY A 105 55.53 -39.06 26.38
CA GLY A 105 56.21 -37.80 26.75
C GLY A 105 56.01 -36.53 25.88
N SER A 106 56.39 -35.31 26.31
CA SER A 106 56.70 -34.75 27.66
C SER A 106 57.05 -33.24 27.59
N SER A 107 57.10 -32.52 28.73
CA SER A 107 57.68 -31.16 28.96
C SER A 107 56.89 -29.92 28.44
N SER A 108 56.91 -28.72 29.07
CA SER A 108 57.37 -28.32 30.43
C SER A 108 56.89 -26.92 30.90
N ASN A 109 56.83 -26.77 32.23
CA ASN A 109 56.74 -25.61 33.15
C ASN A 109 57.02 -24.17 32.65
N SER A 110 56.24 -23.20 33.15
CA SER A 110 56.63 -22.23 34.22
C SER A 110 55.45 -21.30 34.61
N ASP A 111 55.26 -20.65 35.77
CA ASP A 111 55.58 -20.76 37.21
C ASP A 111 55.83 -19.34 37.81
N ALA A 112 55.22 -19.01 38.97
CA ALA A 112 55.32 -17.77 39.78
C ALA A 112 55.06 -16.36 39.13
N GLY A 113 54.76 -15.27 39.87
CA GLY A 113 54.28 -15.14 41.26
C GLY A 113 54.50 -13.76 41.94
N SER A 114 53.61 -13.42 42.89
CA SER A 114 53.79 -12.52 44.08
C SER A 114 53.49 -10.99 44.05
N ARG A 115 52.88 -10.53 45.18
CA ARG A 115 52.98 -9.24 45.91
C ARG A 115 52.60 -7.89 45.22
N SER A 116 51.97 -6.86 45.82
CA SER A 116 51.09 -6.58 47.00
C SER A 116 51.41 -5.16 47.57
N ILE A 117 50.37 -4.42 48.02
CA ILE A 117 50.38 -3.30 49.03
C ILE A 117 50.39 -1.81 48.55
N SER A 118 49.55 -1.02 49.26
CA SER A 118 49.52 0.44 49.57
C SER A 118 49.14 1.55 48.55
N SER A 119 47.94 2.12 48.82
CA SER A 119 47.64 3.53 49.16
C SER A 119 47.61 4.69 48.13
N ALA A 120 46.38 5.21 47.96
CA ALA A 120 45.95 6.63 48.07
C ALA A 120 46.63 7.75 47.22
N GLY A 121 45.81 8.45 46.42
CA GLY A 121 46.17 9.71 45.75
C GLY A 121 45.04 10.25 44.86
N SER A 122 44.50 11.42 45.20
CA SER A 122 43.31 12.06 44.64
C SER A 122 43.24 12.27 43.11
N ALA A 123 42.06 11.98 42.54
CA ALA A 123 41.32 12.73 41.52
C ALA A 123 42.01 13.24 40.21
N THR A 124 41.51 12.77 39.06
CA THR A 124 41.03 13.63 37.95
C THR A 124 40.13 12.85 36.98
N ASP A 125 39.39 13.56 36.12
CA ASP A 125 38.32 13.02 35.25
C ASP A 125 38.70 11.84 34.34
N SER A 126 37.77 10.88 34.24
CA SER A 126 37.51 10.20 32.97
C SER A 126 36.02 9.87 32.84
N ARG A 127 35.44 10.14 31.67
CA ARG A 127 34.01 9.91 31.38
C ARG A 127 33.78 8.48 30.92
N THR A 128 32.88 7.77 31.57
CA THR A 128 32.27 6.53 31.06
C THR A 128 30.79 6.78 30.72
N ASN A 129 30.30 6.15 29.66
CA ASN A 129 28.94 6.38 29.17
C ASN A 129 27.90 5.74 30.10
N SER A 130 26.89 6.52 30.50
CA SER A 130 25.79 6.05 31.32
C SER A 130 24.77 5.25 30.50
N SER A 131 24.48 4.01 30.94
CA SER A 131 23.24 3.32 30.60
C SER A 131 22.08 4.03 31.28
N GLY A 132 21.16 4.60 30.51
CA GLY A 132 20.01 5.33 31.05
C GLY A 132 19.04 4.39 31.77
N SER A 133 18.90 4.55 33.09
CA SER A 133 17.83 3.95 33.87
C SER A 133 16.49 4.57 33.46
N TYR A 134 15.48 3.74 33.18
CA TYR A 134 14.11 4.24 33.01
C TYR A 134 13.51 4.56 34.38
N ASP A 135 13.09 5.81 34.57
CA ASP A 135 12.46 6.28 35.80
C ASP A 135 11.02 5.78 35.88
N THR A 136 10.73 4.91 36.86
CA THR A 136 9.40 4.32 37.09
C THR A 136 8.54 5.15 38.07
N GLY A 137 8.92 6.41 38.33
CA GLY A 137 8.34 7.25 39.38
C GLY A 137 7.30 8.31 38.95
N SER A 138 6.09 7.93 38.53
CA SER A 138 4.91 8.82 38.75
C SER A 138 3.52 8.16 38.69
N ARG A 139 2.80 8.29 39.82
CA ARG A 139 1.32 8.32 39.99
C ARG A 139 0.44 7.62 38.93
N ALA A 140 0.41 6.29 38.95
CA ALA A 140 -0.78 5.55 38.54
C ALA A 140 -1.78 5.54 39.72
N GLY A 141 -2.91 6.24 39.57
CA GLY A 141 -3.97 6.28 40.60
C GLY A 141 -4.88 5.06 40.53
N LEU A 142 -4.81 4.15 41.50
CA LEU A 142 -5.75 3.01 41.56
C LEU A 142 -7.15 3.47 41.96
N TYR A 143 -8.10 3.39 41.02
CA TYR A 143 -9.54 3.42 41.29
C TYR A 143 -10.14 2.02 41.11
N VAL A 144 -10.03 1.18 42.14
CA VAL A 144 -10.64 -0.15 42.20
C VAL A 144 -11.87 -0.09 43.11
N ASN A 145 -13.01 0.34 42.55
CA ASN A 145 -14.30 0.38 43.26
C ASN A 145 -15.20 -0.78 42.82
N ASN A 146 -15.17 -1.87 43.61
CA ASN A 146 -16.24 -2.87 43.88
C ASN A 146 -15.63 -4.22 44.29
N LEU A 147 -15.02 -4.27 45.48
CA LEU A 147 -14.45 -5.49 46.06
C LEU A 147 -15.50 -6.27 46.86
N ALA A 148 -16.23 -7.17 46.19
CA ALA A 148 -17.18 -8.10 46.83
C ALA A 148 -17.04 -9.56 46.35
N ARG A 149 -15.90 -9.89 45.71
CA ARG A 149 -15.35 -11.24 45.40
C ARG A 149 -13.87 -11.05 45.10
N ALA A 150 -13.04 -12.06 45.33
CA ALA A 150 -11.61 -11.98 45.01
C ALA A 150 -11.44 -11.76 43.48
N PRO A 151 -10.80 -10.68 43.03
CA PRO A 151 -10.73 -10.36 41.61
C PRO A 151 -9.79 -11.31 40.88
N PHE A 152 -10.25 -11.85 39.75
CA PHE A 152 -9.41 -12.61 38.83
C PHE A 152 -8.25 -11.72 38.33
N HIS A 153 -7.01 -12.07 38.71
CA HIS A 153 -5.81 -11.42 38.21
C HIS A 153 -5.22 -12.27 37.07
N PRO A 154 -5.20 -11.79 35.80
CA PRO A 154 -4.82 -12.62 34.66
C PRO A 154 -3.43 -13.27 34.81
N GLY A 155 -2.44 -12.52 35.32
CA GLY A 155 -1.08 -13.01 35.58
C GLY A 155 -1.01 -14.16 36.57
N ASN A 156 -1.88 -14.19 37.59
CA ASN A 156 -1.91 -15.31 38.52
C ASN A 156 -2.37 -16.60 37.80
N ALA A 157 -3.43 -16.52 37.00
CA ALA A 157 -3.93 -17.67 36.25
C ALA A 157 -2.91 -18.22 35.24
N ILE A 158 -2.05 -17.36 34.67
CA ILE A 158 -0.88 -17.78 33.88
C ILE A 158 0.11 -18.54 34.77
N MET A 159 0.60 -17.91 35.85
CA MET A 159 1.68 -18.49 36.66
C MET A 159 1.26 -19.75 37.42
N ASP A 160 0.02 -19.81 37.92
CA ASP A 160 -0.56 -21.00 38.54
C ASP A 160 -0.62 -22.17 37.53
N SER A 161 -0.93 -21.88 36.26
CA SER A 161 -1.00 -22.88 35.19
C SER A 161 0.40 -23.34 34.71
N VAL A 162 1.37 -22.43 34.65
CA VAL A 162 2.79 -22.77 34.40
C VAL A 162 3.34 -23.62 35.54
N ALA A 163 3.05 -23.26 36.80
CA ALA A 163 3.47 -24.02 37.98
C ALA A 163 2.84 -25.43 38.02
N ALA A 164 1.64 -25.60 37.45
CA ALA A 164 1.03 -26.90 37.21
C ALA A 164 1.64 -27.69 36.03
N GLY A 165 2.69 -27.17 35.38
CA GLY A 165 3.37 -27.80 34.24
C GLY A 165 2.60 -27.76 32.92
N ARG A 166 1.51 -26.97 32.85
CA ARG A 166 0.63 -26.90 31.68
C ARG A 166 1.10 -25.82 30.70
N GLN A 167 0.91 -26.04 29.41
CA GLN A 167 0.99 -24.97 28.42
C GLN A 167 -0.12 -23.94 28.68
N VAL A 168 0.21 -22.65 28.60
CA VAL A 168 -0.72 -21.53 28.75
C VAL A 168 -0.88 -20.81 27.41
N ARG A 169 -2.10 -20.53 26.97
CA ARG A 169 -2.36 -19.86 25.68
C ARG A 169 -3.13 -18.55 25.84
N VAL A 170 -2.52 -17.46 25.40
CA VAL A 170 -3.11 -16.11 25.37
C VAL A 170 -3.43 -15.73 23.93
N ILE A 171 -4.70 -15.56 23.60
CA ILE A 171 -5.11 -15.12 22.25
C ILE A 171 -5.36 -13.61 22.25
N PHE A 172 -4.64 -12.87 21.41
CA PHE A 172 -4.80 -11.41 21.28
C PHE A 172 -5.48 -11.05 19.96
N TYR A 173 -6.75 -10.65 20.02
CA TYR A 173 -7.50 -10.08 18.91
C TYR A 173 -7.43 -8.56 18.92
N GLY A 174 -7.39 -7.96 17.74
CA GLY A 174 -7.51 -6.51 17.59
C GLY A 174 -7.51 -6.05 16.15
N ASP A 175 -7.63 -4.74 15.95
CA ASP A 175 -7.63 -4.13 14.62
C ASP A 175 -6.21 -3.94 14.05
N SER A 176 -5.98 -2.92 13.20
CA SER A 176 -4.66 -2.64 12.63
C SER A 176 -3.61 -2.22 13.67
N GLN A 177 -4.01 -1.93 14.91
CA GLN A 177 -3.12 -1.59 16.00
C GLN A 177 -2.11 -2.70 16.36
N ILE A 178 -2.53 -3.97 16.33
CA ILE A 178 -1.67 -5.13 16.62
C ILE A 178 -1.06 -5.79 15.36
N GLU A 179 -1.42 -5.29 14.17
CA GLU A 179 -0.92 -5.79 12.89
C GLU A 179 0.61 -5.74 12.83
N GLY A 180 1.26 -6.83 12.38
CA GLY A 180 2.72 -6.95 12.41
C GLY A 180 3.32 -7.42 13.75
N ASP A 181 2.51 -7.98 14.65
CA ASP A 181 2.93 -8.51 15.97
C ASP A 181 3.45 -7.43 16.92
N ARG A 182 2.95 -6.19 16.80
CA ARG A 182 3.54 -5.00 17.43
C ARG A 182 3.50 -5.02 18.96
N VAL A 183 2.37 -5.38 19.56
CA VAL A 183 2.15 -5.44 21.03
C VAL A 183 2.52 -6.83 21.56
N THR A 184 2.08 -7.84 20.83
CA THR A 184 2.21 -9.28 21.10
C THR A 184 3.65 -9.78 21.09
N SER A 185 4.54 -9.24 20.24
CA SER A 185 5.98 -9.54 20.27
C SER A 185 6.61 -9.23 21.64
N PHE A 186 6.22 -8.13 22.27
CA PHE A 186 6.71 -7.74 23.60
C PHE A 186 6.10 -8.63 24.67
N LEU A 187 4.76 -8.78 24.69
CA LEU A 187 4.08 -9.62 25.69
C LEU A 187 4.57 -11.07 25.69
N ARG A 188 4.82 -11.65 24.50
CA ARG A 188 5.40 -13.00 24.34
C ARG A 188 6.81 -13.09 24.93
N ARG A 189 7.61 -12.03 24.80
CA ARG A 189 8.98 -12.00 25.33
C ARG A 189 9.00 -11.98 26.86
N GLU A 190 8.21 -11.12 27.51
CA GLU A 190 8.22 -11.03 28.98
C GLU A 190 7.54 -12.24 29.63
N LEU A 191 6.39 -12.69 29.10
CA LEU A 191 5.60 -13.78 29.70
C LEU A 191 6.39 -15.11 29.77
N ARG A 192 7.28 -15.38 28.82
CA ARG A 192 8.13 -16.57 28.82
C ARG A 192 9.37 -16.46 29.74
N GLU A 193 9.76 -15.24 30.13
CA GLU A 193 10.94 -15.04 30.98
C GLU A 193 10.60 -15.33 32.45
N GLU A 194 9.34 -15.10 32.85
CA GLU A 194 8.77 -15.68 34.08
C GLU A 194 8.21 -17.11 33.86
N GLY A 195 7.55 -17.39 32.72
CA GLY A 195 6.70 -18.59 32.54
C GLY A 195 7.19 -19.68 31.56
N GLY A 196 8.35 -19.52 30.91
CA GLY A 196 8.81 -20.39 29.82
C GLY A 196 7.95 -20.31 28.55
N GLY A 197 8.33 -21.05 27.50
CA GLY A 197 7.58 -21.14 26.24
C GLY A 197 8.34 -20.63 25.00
N THR A 198 8.03 -21.20 23.84
CA THR A 198 8.69 -20.89 22.55
C THR A 198 7.70 -20.98 21.38
N GLY A 199 8.06 -20.35 20.26
CA GLY A 199 7.30 -20.37 19.01
C GLY A 199 6.44 -19.10 18.78
N PRO A 200 5.97 -18.87 17.54
CA PRO A 200 5.16 -17.72 17.18
C PRO A 200 3.67 -17.83 17.58
N GLY A 201 3.17 -19.03 17.90
CA GLY A 201 1.74 -19.29 18.06
C GLY A 201 1.00 -19.42 16.72
N MET A 202 -0.26 -18.97 16.69
CA MET A 202 -1.15 -19.07 15.53
C MET A 202 -0.72 -18.17 14.36
N ILE A 203 -0.77 -18.75 13.16
CA ILE A 203 -0.41 -18.18 11.86
C ILE A 203 -1.46 -18.62 10.83
N SER A 204 -1.70 -17.81 9.80
CA SER A 204 -2.53 -18.19 8.64
C SER A 204 -1.66 -18.26 7.37
N PRO A 205 -1.92 -19.16 6.40
CA PRO A 205 -1.19 -19.23 5.13
C PRO A 205 -1.11 -17.90 4.38
N VAL A 206 -2.08 -17.01 4.56
CA VAL A 206 -2.06 -15.62 4.09
C VAL A 206 -2.43 -14.70 5.26
N MET A 207 -1.46 -13.97 5.79
CA MET A 207 -1.66 -12.95 6.83
C MET A 207 -1.97 -11.58 6.21
N PRO A 208 -2.66 -10.66 6.93
CA PRO A 208 -2.88 -9.29 6.44
C PRO A 208 -1.56 -8.52 6.18
N VAL A 209 -0.52 -8.85 6.96
CA VAL A 209 0.87 -8.44 6.74
C VAL A 209 1.75 -9.69 6.91
N MET A 210 2.55 -10.01 5.90
CA MET A 210 3.36 -11.25 5.84
C MET A 210 4.71 -11.16 6.58
N TYR A 211 5.11 -9.95 7.02
CA TYR A 211 6.35 -9.67 7.75
C TYR A 211 6.01 -9.04 9.10
N THR A 212 6.23 -9.75 10.20
CA THR A 212 5.98 -9.25 11.57
C THR A 212 7.28 -8.82 12.25
N ARG A 213 7.22 -8.34 13.50
CA ARG A 213 8.42 -8.13 14.33
C ARG A 213 9.21 -9.41 14.62
N SER A 214 8.55 -10.56 14.54
CA SER A 214 9.07 -11.83 15.05
C SER A 214 9.26 -12.90 13.98
N TRP A 215 8.44 -12.92 12.93
CA TRP A 215 8.41 -13.98 11.92
C TRP A 215 7.92 -13.50 10.54
N VAL A 216 8.22 -14.29 9.52
CA VAL A 216 7.79 -14.10 8.12
C VAL A 216 7.10 -15.35 7.62
N VAL A 217 5.96 -15.17 6.96
CA VAL A 217 5.30 -16.22 6.17
C VAL A 217 5.58 -15.97 4.69
N ARG A 218 5.99 -17.02 3.98
CA ARG A 218 6.11 -17.03 2.50
C ARG A 218 5.31 -18.19 1.97
N SER A 219 4.28 -17.90 1.18
CA SER A 219 3.35 -18.91 0.68
C SER A 219 3.25 -18.85 -0.84
N SER A 220 2.93 -19.98 -1.46
CA SER A 220 2.74 -20.07 -2.92
C SER A 220 1.60 -19.16 -3.40
N SER A 221 1.74 -18.65 -4.63
CA SER A 221 0.87 -17.59 -5.19
C SER A 221 -0.59 -18.00 -5.48
N ASN A 222 -0.93 -19.27 -5.30
CA ASN A 222 -2.29 -19.82 -5.41
C ASN A 222 -3.09 -19.77 -4.08
N TRP A 223 -2.47 -19.45 -2.94
CA TRP A 223 -3.21 -19.25 -1.69
C TRP A 223 -4.08 -17.99 -1.73
N LYS A 224 -5.33 -18.10 -1.27
CA LYS A 224 -6.23 -16.98 -1.03
C LYS A 224 -6.89 -17.08 0.36
N ARG A 225 -6.94 -15.95 1.07
CA ARG A 225 -7.72 -15.74 2.31
C ARG A 225 -9.17 -15.40 1.96
N TYR A 226 -10.12 -15.93 2.72
CA TYR A 226 -11.55 -15.65 2.63
C TYR A 226 -12.09 -15.23 4.01
N THR A 227 -13.05 -14.32 3.99
CA THR A 227 -13.56 -13.60 5.17
C THR A 227 -15.09 -13.62 5.23
N LEU A 228 -15.67 -13.01 6.27
CA LEU A 228 -17.12 -12.81 6.38
C LEU A 228 -17.71 -12.01 5.20
N LEU A 229 -16.92 -11.15 4.55
CA LEU A 229 -17.34 -10.42 3.35
C LEU A 229 -17.47 -11.34 2.14
N ASP A 230 -16.55 -12.30 1.97
CA ASP A 230 -16.61 -13.29 0.89
C ASP A 230 -17.85 -14.20 1.01
N TYR A 231 -18.23 -14.57 2.24
CA TYR A 231 -19.49 -15.27 2.53
C TYR A 231 -20.71 -14.40 2.18
N ARG A 232 -20.77 -13.15 2.66
CA ARG A 232 -21.86 -12.20 2.35
C ARG A 232 -22.02 -11.92 0.86
N ASN A 233 -20.93 -11.99 0.09
CA ASN A 233 -20.91 -11.83 -1.36
C ASN A 233 -21.21 -13.14 -2.12
N GLY A 234 -21.51 -14.25 -1.43
CA GLY A 234 -21.79 -15.56 -2.04
C GLY A 234 -20.56 -16.28 -2.63
N THR A 235 -19.35 -15.78 -2.37
CA THR A 235 -18.08 -16.37 -2.87
C THR A 235 -17.64 -17.58 -2.03
N LEU A 236 -18.09 -17.64 -0.77
CA LEU A 236 -17.82 -18.73 0.16
C LEU A 236 -19.17 -19.31 0.62
N SER A 237 -19.29 -20.64 0.69
CA SER A 237 -20.57 -21.32 0.98
C SER A 237 -20.97 -21.36 2.46
N HIS A 238 -20.07 -20.99 3.38
CA HIS A 238 -20.32 -20.95 4.82
C HIS A 238 -19.48 -19.88 5.52
N ASN A 239 -19.85 -19.55 6.76
CA ASN A 239 -19.15 -18.60 7.63
C ASN A 239 -18.48 -19.28 8.83
N ARG A 240 -18.08 -20.56 8.72
CA ARG A 240 -17.12 -21.18 9.64
C ARG A 240 -15.75 -20.58 9.33
N LEU A 241 -15.33 -19.56 10.07
CA LEU A 241 -14.09 -18.83 9.81
C LEU A 241 -12.96 -19.10 10.81
N GLY A 242 -13.24 -19.82 11.89
CA GLY A 242 -12.27 -20.22 12.90
C GLY A 242 -11.64 -19.05 13.68
N PRO A 243 -10.62 -19.32 14.52
CA PRO A 243 -10.02 -18.34 15.40
C PRO A 243 -9.24 -17.24 14.67
N MET A 244 -8.90 -17.40 13.39
CA MET A 244 -8.26 -16.33 12.59
C MET A 244 -9.28 -15.36 11.96
N LEU A 245 -10.59 -15.54 12.24
CA LEU A 245 -11.73 -14.84 11.61
C LEU A 245 -11.69 -14.84 10.07
N ALA A 246 -11.00 -15.83 9.51
CA ALA A 246 -10.78 -16.05 8.09
C ALA A 246 -10.23 -17.45 7.87
N LEU A 247 -10.58 -18.05 6.73
CA LEU A 247 -9.99 -19.30 6.26
C LEU A 247 -9.09 -19.07 5.04
N CYS A 248 -8.15 -19.96 4.79
CA CYS A 248 -7.29 -19.95 3.60
C CYS A 248 -7.50 -21.21 2.76
N ARG A 249 -7.51 -21.06 1.43
CA ARG A 249 -7.56 -22.15 0.45
C ARG A 249 -6.52 -21.95 -0.67
N PHE A 250 -6.03 -23.04 -1.26
CA PHE A 250 -5.18 -23.03 -2.47
C PHE A 250 -5.90 -23.50 -3.75
N THR A 251 -7.22 -23.73 -3.66
CA THR A 251 -8.16 -23.86 -4.78
C THR A 251 -9.42 -23.04 -4.47
N PRO A 252 -10.23 -22.64 -5.47
CA PRO A 252 -11.48 -21.94 -5.21
C PRO A 252 -12.45 -22.77 -4.34
N PRO A 253 -13.35 -22.13 -3.57
CA PRO A 253 -14.49 -22.80 -2.96
C PRO A 253 -15.37 -23.48 -4.02
N GLY A 254 -15.79 -24.71 -3.78
CA GLY A 254 -16.64 -25.49 -4.70
C GLY A 254 -15.91 -26.19 -5.85
N ASP A 255 -14.74 -25.70 -6.27
CA ASP A 255 -13.97 -26.29 -7.37
C ASP A 255 -13.08 -27.46 -6.92
N SER A 256 -13.27 -28.62 -7.56
CA SER A 256 -12.31 -29.73 -7.56
C SER A 256 -11.52 -29.70 -8.87
N MET A 257 -10.21 -29.49 -8.78
CA MET A 257 -9.34 -29.34 -9.94
C MET A 257 -9.16 -30.66 -10.69
N GLN A 258 -9.09 -30.62 -12.03
CA GLN A 258 -8.85 -31.84 -12.83
C GLN A 258 -7.48 -32.48 -12.55
N THR A 259 -6.49 -31.67 -12.16
CA THR A 259 -5.15 -32.08 -11.71
C THR A 259 -4.93 -31.67 -10.25
N ARG A 260 -4.04 -32.36 -9.53
CA ARG A 260 -3.69 -31.96 -8.16
C ARG A 260 -2.99 -30.59 -8.18
N SER A 261 -3.52 -29.65 -7.41
CA SER A 261 -2.85 -28.39 -7.08
C SER A 261 -1.76 -28.65 -6.02
N PHE A 262 -0.66 -27.90 -6.10
CA PHE A 262 0.43 -27.91 -5.13
C PHE A 262 0.54 -26.52 -4.51
N ALA A 263 0.71 -26.46 -3.19
CA ALA A 263 0.81 -25.20 -2.46
C ALA A 263 1.80 -25.31 -1.30
N THR A 264 2.46 -24.21 -0.94
CA THR A 264 3.47 -24.18 0.12
C THR A 264 3.22 -23.05 1.11
N VAL A 265 3.64 -23.26 2.36
CA VAL A 265 3.67 -22.25 3.43
C VAL A 265 4.98 -22.42 4.20
N ARG A 266 5.92 -21.49 3.99
CA ARG A 266 7.24 -21.45 4.65
C ARG A 266 7.24 -20.39 5.74
N ILE A 267 7.61 -20.79 6.96
CA ILE A 267 7.60 -19.95 8.16
C ILE A 267 9.02 -19.87 8.71
N SER A 268 9.56 -18.66 8.80
CA SER A 268 10.93 -18.37 9.23
C SER A 268 10.95 -17.17 10.17
N ALA A 269 11.76 -17.19 11.24
CA ALA A 269 11.93 -16.01 12.10
C ALA A 269 12.58 -14.82 11.36
N VAL A 270 12.38 -13.61 11.90
CA VAL A 270 13.01 -12.38 11.39
C VAL A 270 14.44 -12.23 11.92
N SER A 271 15.35 -11.69 11.10
CA SER A 271 16.72 -11.41 11.55
C SER A 271 16.73 -10.36 12.66
N GLY A 272 17.32 -10.69 13.82
CA GLY A 272 17.29 -9.83 15.02
C GLY A 272 15.99 -9.90 15.83
N ALA A 273 15.05 -10.78 15.47
CA ALA A 273 13.95 -11.15 16.35
C ALA A 273 14.41 -12.02 17.52
N ASP A 274 13.51 -12.19 18.49
CA ASP A 274 13.68 -13.09 19.62
C ASP A 274 14.00 -14.55 19.17
N PRO A 275 15.16 -15.12 19.54
CA PRO A 275 15.57 -16.47 19.13
C PRO A 275 14.63 -17.61 19.56
N ALA A 276 13.76 -17.41 20.56
CA ALA A 276 12.77 -18.42 20.96
C ALA A 276 11.57 -18.49 20.01
N VAL A 277 11.37 -17.51 19.12
CA VAL A 277 10.34 -17.60 18.07
C VAL A 277 10.77 -18.59 16.97
N SER A 278 12.08 -18.76 16.76
CA SER A 278 12.68 -19.82 15.92
C SER A 278 12.91 -21.14 16.66
N ARG A 279 12.10 -21.45 17.68
CA ARG A 279 12.08 -22.75 18.36
C ARG A 279 10.63 -23.12 18.63
N TYR A 280 10.31 -24.39 18.45
CA TYR A 280 8.99 -24.96 18.68
C TYR A 280 9.12 -26.49 18.65
N ASP A 281 8.29 -27.16 19.45
CA ASP A 281 8.30 -28.62 19.60
C ASP A 281 7.22 -29.29 18.75
N ASN A 282 6.19 -28.54 18.33
CA ASN A 282 5.07 -29.06 17.54
C ASN A 282 4.64 -28.08 16.44
N LEU A 283 4.11 -28.64 15.35
CA LEU A 283 3.24 -27.95 14.39
C LEU A 283 1.83 -28.53 14.53
N ARG A 284 0.82 -27.67 14.54
CA ARG A 284 -0.60 -28.03 14.49
C ARG A 284 -1.24 -27.36 13.29
N ILE A 285 -2.11 -28.08 12.59
CA ILE A 285 -2.86 -27.62 11.43
C ILE A 285 -4.34 -27.79 11.74
N PHE A 286 -5.07 -26.68 11.82
CA PHE A 286 -6.52 -26.64 12.04
C PHE A 286 -7.22 -26.45 10.70
N TYR A 287 -7.99 -27.44 10.27
CA TYR A 287 -8.57 -27.50 8.93
C TYR A 287 -9.99 -28.08 8.92
N GLY A 288 -10.68 -27.95 7.80
CA GLY A 288 -12.00 -28.54 7.58
C GLY A 288 -12.42 -28.54 6.12
N ASN A 289 -13.71 -28.80 5.89
CA ASN A 289 -14.38 -28.75 4.59
C ASN A 289 -13.64 -29.57 3.51
N ASN A 290 -13.07 -30.71 3.91
CA ASN A 290 -12.15 -31.50 3.11
C ASN A 290 -12.84 -32.76 2.56
N TYR A 291 -12.98 -32.84 1.24
CA TYR A 291 -13.69 -33.93 0.53
C TYR A 291 -12.84 -34.60 -0.56
N ASP A 292 -11.51 -34.42 -0.55
CA ASP A 292 -10.57 -35.15 -1.41
C ASP A 292 -9.29 -35.47 -0.62
N THR A 293 -8.45 -36.36 -1.15
CA THR A 293 -7.17 -36.69 -0.50
C THR A 293 -6.18 -35.53 -0.64
N VAL A 294 -5.92 -34.85 0.46
CA VAL A 294 -4.91 -33.80 0.58
C VAL A 294 -3.69 -34.39 1.30
N LEU A 295 -2.57 -34.42 0.61
CA LEU A 295 -1.27 -34.80 1.16
C LEU A 295 -0.63 -33.57 1.80
N VAL A 296 -0.01 -33.74 2.97
CA VAL A 296 0.79 -32.71 3.63
C VAL A 296 2.19 -33.27 3.91
N GLY A 297 3.21 -32.61 3.35
CA GLY A 297 4.61 -32.85 3.68
C GLY A 297 5.17 -31.70 4.51
N ILE A 298 5.96 -32.01 5.53
CA ILE A 298 6.58 -31.01 6.41
C ILE A 298 8.09 -31.12 6.29
N LYS A 299 8.77 -30.00 6.05
CA LYS A 299 10.21 -29.94 5.80
C LYS A 299 10.90 -28.90 6.68
N SER A 300 12.17 -29.16 6.99
CA SER A 300 13.14 -28.15 7.45
C SER A 300 14.25 -28.04 6.42
N GLY A 301 14.41 -26.86 5.81
CA GLY A 301 15.30 -26.68 4.67
C GLY A 301 14.97 -27.68 3.56
N SER A 302 15.93 -28.56 3.22
CA SER A 302 15.76 -29.64 2.25
C SER A 302 15.34 -31.00 2.84
N SER A 303 15.27 -31.14 4.17
CA SER A 303 14.97 -32.40 4.84
C SER A 303 13.47 -32.56 5.09
N LEU A 304 12.90 -33.72 4.74
CA LEU A 304 11.56 -34.11 5.15
C LEU A 304 11.55 -34.48 6.64
N VAL A 305 10.54 -34.00 7.37
CA VAL A 305 10.33 -34.22 8.81
C VAL A 305 9.18 -35.19 9.03
N ASP A 306 8.05 -34.97 8.35
CA ASP A 306 6.88 -35.86 8.34
C ASP A 306 6.11 -35.74 7.01
N PHE A 307 5.25 -36.72 6.72
CA PHE A 307 4.36 -36.74 5.57
C PHE A 307 3.08 -37.52 5.85
N ALA A 308 1.92 -36.85 5.75
CA ALA A 308 0.62 -37.41 6.09
C ALA A 308 -0.45 -37.18 5.01
N MET A 309 -1.56 -37.91 5.11
CA MET A 309 -2.82 -37.58 4.46
C MET A 309 -3.74 -36.91 5.47
N LEU A 310 -4.27 -35.73 5.16
CA LEU A 310 -5.32 -35.11 5.95
C LEU A 310 -6.61 -35.93 5.86
N GLN A 311 -7.34 -36.02 6.98
CA GLN A 311 -8.62 -36.73 7.04
C GLN A 311 -9.71 -35.96 6.28
N MET A 312 -10.71 -36.67 5.75
CA MET A 312 -11.85 -36.04 5.10
C MET A 312 -12.98 -35.78 6.12
N GLY A 313 -13.64 -34.64 6.00
CA GLY A 313 -14.68 -34.22 6.93
C GLY A 313 -14.95 -32.71 6.89
N GLU A 314 -16.09 -32.29 7.46
CA GLU A 314 -16.45 -30.87 7.53
C GLU A 314 -15.56 -30.06 8.48
N GLY A 315 -15.08 -30.68 9.57
CA GLY A 315 -14.26 -30.06 10.59
C GLY A 315 -14.94 -28.93 11.40
N PRO A 316 -14.18 -28.22 12.27
CA PRO A 316 -12.72 -28.28 12.42
C PRO A 316 -12.15 -29.66 12.79
N MET A 317 -10.93 -29.93 12.33
CA MET A 317 -10.09 -31.08 12.64
C MET A 317 -8.65 -30.59 12.87
N GLU A 318 -7.93 -31.23 13.79
CA GLU A 318 -6.49 -31.04 13.96
C GLU A 318 -5.70 -32.12 13.21
N TYR A 319 -4.55 -31.73 12.64
CA TYR A 319 -3.42 -32.61 12.38
C TYR A 319 -2.20 -32.04 13.09
N SER A 320 -1.50 -32.88 13.85
CA SER A 320 -0.50 -32.50 14.85
C SER A 320 0.76 -33.33 14.66
N VAL A 321 1.94 -32.71 14.78
CA VAL A 321 3.22 -33.36 14.47
C VAL A 321 4.35 -32.79 15.34
N PRO A 322 5.13 -33.66 16.02
CA PRO A 322 6.31 -33.23 16.77
C PRO A 322 7.44 -32.83 15.81
N LEU A 323 8.13 -31.74 16.15
CA LEU A 323 9.20 -31.16 15.36
C LEU A 323 10.54 -31.22 16.11
N PRO A 324 11.65 -31.60 15.47
CA PRO A 324 12.96 -31.67 16.12
C PRO A 324 13.61 -30.27 16.26
N SER A 325 13.00 -29.40 17.08
CA SER A 325 13.43 -28.05 17.48
C SER A 325 14.01 -27.22 16.32
N LEU A 326 13.15 -26.92 15.35
CA LEU A 326 13.53 -26.36 14.05
C LEU A 326 13.51 -24.83 14.03
N SER A 327 14.44 -24.22 13.30
CA SER A 327 14.50 -22.76 13.09
C SER A 327 13.65 -22.28 11.90
N GLU A 328 13.28 -23.18 11.00
CA GLU A 328 12.44 -22.94 9.83
C GLU A 328 11.59 -24.18 9.52
N VAL A 329 10.34 -23.97 9.14
CA VAL A 329 9.42 -25.01 8.66
C VAL A 329 8.82 -24.61 7.32
N THR A 330 8.74 -25.57 6.40
CA THR A 330 7.94 -25.47 5.18
C THR A 330 6.88 -26.57 5.19
N VAL A 331 5.62 -26.18 5.07
CA VAL A 331 4.48 -27.09 4.92
C VAL A 331 4.05 -27.09 3.46
N GLU A 332 4.00 -28.27 2.85
CA GLU A 332 3.65 -28.49 1.44
C GLU A 332 2.33 -29.26 1.35
N PHE A 333 1.33 -28.69 0.69
CA PHE A 333 0.00 -29.25 0.49
C PHE A 333 -0.17 -29.72 -0.96
N THR A 334 -0.74 -30.90 -1.18
CA THR A 334 -1.03 -31.43 -2.52
C THR A 334 -2.42 -32.08 -2.58
N GLY A 335 -3.34 -31.55 -3.38
CA GLY A 335 -4.72 -32.07 -3.52
C GLY A 335 -5.48 -31.43 -4.69
N ARG A 336 -6.56 -32.04 -5.19
CA ARG A 336 -7.39 -31.41 -6.24
C ARG A 336 -8.39 -30.40 -5.68
N ASN A 337 -8.88 -30.66 -4.47
CA ASN A 337 -9.66 -29.73 -3.67
C ASN A 337 -8.78 -29.27 -2.50
N SER A 338 -8.79 -27.97 -2.21
CA SER A 338 -8.19 -27.44 -0.98
C SER A 338 -9.08 -27.77 0.23
N PRO A 339 -8.50 -28.12 1.38
CA PRO A 339 -9.22 -27.98 2.64
C PRO A 339 -9.38 -26.48 2.95
N ASP A 340 -10.29 -26.14 3.84
CA ASP A 340 -10.28 -24.83 4.49
C ASP A 340 -9.26 -24.87 5.63
N ILE A 341 -8.16 -24.11 5.53
CA ILE A 341 -7.20 -23.95 6.63
C ILE A 341 -7.66 -22.77 7.50
N TYR A 342 -8.02 -23.06 8.75
CA TYR A 342 -8.41 -22.06 9.74
C TYR A 342 -7.19 -21.45 10.42
N ALA A 343 -6.23 -22.28 10.83
CA ALA A 343 -4.96 -21.85 11.43
C ALA A 343 -3.85 -22.89 11.25
N LEU A 344 -2.60 -22.42 11.29
CA LEU A 344 -1.41 -23.19 11.62
C LEU A 344 -0.94 -22.70 13.00
N SER A 345 -0.39 -23.56 13.86
CA SER A 345 0.22 -23.15 15.13
C SER A 345 1.60 -23.78 15.28
N LEU A 346 2.59 -22.98 15.68
CA LEU A 346 3.96 -23.41 15.99
C LEU A 346 4.29 -23.03 17.43
N GLU A 347 4.58 -24.02 18.26
CA GLU A 347 4.60 -23.88 19.73
C GLU A 347 5.49 -24.91 20.41
N SER A 348 6.00 -24.60 21.61
CA SER A 348 6.51 -25.62 22.54
C SER A 348 5.39 -26.42 23.21
N SER A 349 5.75 -27.60 23.68
CA SER A 349 4.92 -28.50 24.47
C SER A 349 4.50 -27.93 25.84
N THR A 350 5.25 -26.97 26.38
CA THR A 350 5.02 -26.32 27.68
C THR A 350 5.30 -24.80 27.62
N GLY A 351 4.97 -24.09 28.70
CA GLY A 351 5.17 -22.63 28.83
C GLY A 351 4.06 -21.80 28.19
N VAL A 352 4.31 -20.51 27.98
CA VAL A 352 3.32 -19.52 27.52
C VAL A 352 3.41 -19.29 26.01
N ILE A 353 2.29 -19.44 25.33
CA ILE A 353 2.08 -19.13 23.90
C ILE A 353 1.21 -17.87 23.79
N VAL A 354 1.61 -16.93 22.93
CA VAL A 354 0.89 -15.67 22.70
C VAL A 354 0.56 -15.52 21.22
N ASP A 355 -0.72 -15.63 20.87
CA ASP A 355 -1.22 -15.56 19.50
C ASP A 355 -1.58 -14.13 19.10
N ASN A 356 -1.29 -13.76 17.85
CA ASN A 356 -1.58 -12.43 17.31
C ASN A 356 -2.57 -12.50 16.16
N VAL A 357 -3.81 -12.07 16.39
CA VAL A 357 -4.93 -12.16 15.43
C VAL A 357 -5.40 -10.76 14.98
N PRO A 358 -4.70 -10.12 14.03
CA PRO A 358 -5.09 -8.82 13.50
C PRO A 358 -6.26 -8.93 12.51
N VAL A 359 -7.34 -8.20 12.79
CA VAL A 359 -8.56 -8.11 11.99
C VAL A 359 -8.67 -6.69 11.43
N ARG A 360 -7.94 -6.42 10.34
CA ARG A 360 -7.80 -5.08 9.78
C ARG A 360 -9.17 -4.49 9.36
N GLY A 361 -9.49 -3.30 9.88
CA GLY A 361 -10.73 -2.58 9.58
C GLY A 361 -11.98 -3.03 10.36
N SER A 362 -11.86 -4.04 11.24
CA SER A 362 -12.96 -4.52 12.09
C SER A 362 -13.27 -3.55 13.24
N ALA A 363 -14.54 -3.53 13.67
CA ALA A 363 -14.98 -2.83 14.88
C ALA A 363 -14.96 -3.73 16.13
N GLY A 364 -14.57 -5.00 15.98
CA GLY A 364 -14.66 -6.07 16.98
C GLY A 364 -16.05 -6.71 17.07
N LEU A 365 -16.96 -6.44 16.13
CA LEU A 365 -18.39 -6.83 16.19
C LEU A 365 -18.73 -8.09 15.38
N GLU A 366 -17.74 -8.73 14.76
CA GLU A 366 -17.97 -9.74 13.72
C GLU A 366 -18.03 -11.19 14.24
N PHE A 367 -17.64 -11.47 15.50
CA PHE A 367 -17.56 -12.83 16.05
C PHE A 367 -18.92 -13.55 16.01
N VAL A 368 -19.98 -12.89 16.51
CA VAL A 368 -21.36 -13.42 16.50
C VAL A 368 -21.95 -13.62 15.09
N MET A 369 -21.27 -13.11 14.06
CA MET A 369 -21.66 -13.24 12.66
C MET A 369 -21.00 -14.46 11.97
N THR A 370 -20.28 -15.29 12.73
CA THR A 370 -19.65 -16.54 12.28
C THR A 370 -20.32 -17.77 12.88
N ASP A 371 -20.24 -18.90 12.18
CA ASP A 371 -20.74 -20.20 12.67
C ASP A 371 -19.87 -20.68 13.83
N SER A 372 -20.48 -20.83 15.01
CA SER A 372 -19.77 -21.10 16.26
C SER A 372 -19.03 -22.43 16.26
N ARG A 373 -19.42 -23.41 15.43
CA ARG A 373 -18.70 -24.68 15.27
C ARG A 373 -17.25 -24.47 14.82
N GLY A 374 -16.98 -23.40 14.06
CA GLY A 374 -15.63 -23.01 13.66
C GLY A 374 -14.76 -22.55 14.83
N PHE A 375 -15.36 -21.90 15.83
CA PHE A 375 -14.68 -21.50 17.07
C PHE A 375 -14.61 -22.66 18.07
N GLU A 376 -15.75 -23.27 18.39
CA GLU A 376 -15.92 -24.34 19.38
C GLU A 376 -14.95 -25.50 19.12
N GLY A 377 -14.84 -25.98 17.88
CA GLY A 377 -13.90 -27.06 17.53
C GLY A 377 -12.43 -26.65 17.62
N CYS A 378 -12.06 -25.45 17.13
CA CYS A 378 -10.67 -25.01 17.27
C CYS A 378 -10.29 -24.72 18.73
N TYR A 379 -11.23 -24.22 19.54
CA TYR A 379 -10.99 -23.89 20.95
C TYR A 379 -11.02 -25.11 21.88
N SER A 380 -11.75 -26.19 21.56
CA SER A 380 -11.65 -27.44 22.32
C SER A 380 -10.25 -28.05 22.24
N ASP A 381 -9.53 -27.80 21.15
CA ASP A 381 -8.17 -28.28 20.91
C ASP A 381 -7.10 -27.26 21.34
N LEU A 382 -7.28 -25.97 21.04
CA LEU A 382 -6.35 -24.89 21.40
C LEU A 382 -6.35 -24.55 22.89
N LYS A 383 -7.49 -24.70 23.57
CA LYS A 383 -7.70 -24.46 25.02
C LYS A 383 -7.10 -23.12 25.52
N PRO A 384 -7.56 -21.97 24.99
CA PRO A 384 -7.08 -20.67 25.43
C PRO A 384 -7.40 -20.40 26.91
N ASP A 385 -6.52 -19.67 27.59
CA ASP A 385 -6.63 -19.34 29.01
C ASP A 385 -7.03 -17.89 29.25
N ILE A 386 -6.66 -17.00 28.34
CA ILE A 386 -7.04 -15.59 28.34
C ILE A 386 -7.27 -15.14 26.89
N ILE A 387 -8.36 -14.41 26.65
CA ILE A 387 -8.65 -13.78 25.36
C ILE A 387 -8.61 -12.25 25.52
N PHE A 388 -7.70 -11.59 24.82
CA PHE A 388 -7.62 -10.13 24.74
C PHE A 388 -8.41 -9.60 23.53
N LEU A 389 -9.15 -8.51 23.73
CA LEU A 389 -9.86 -7.75 22.69
C LEU A 389 -9.37 -6.30 22.69
N GLN A 390 -8.66 -5.87 21.65
CA GLN A 390 -8.25 -4.47 21.43
C GLN A 390 -8.84 -3.92 20.12
N PHE A 391 -10.01 -3.31 20.22
CA PHE A 391 -10.73 -2.74 19.08
C PHE A 391 -11.21 -1.32 19.38
N GLY A 392 -11.60 -0.60 18.33
CA GLY A 392 -12.38 0.63 18.43
C GLY A 392 -11.90 1.77 17.55
N LEU A 393 -10.67 1.72 17.03
CA LEU A 393 -10.13 2.78 16.17
C LEU A 393 -10.99 3.00 14.91
N ASN A 394 -11.55 1.92 14.36
CA ASN A 394 -12.46 1.98 13.21
C ASN A 394 -13.85 2.56 13.56
N VAL A 395 -14.20 2.69 14.85
CA VAL A 395 -15.44 3.33 15.31
C VAL A 395 -15.26 4.85 15.49
N VAL A 396 -14.08 5.29 15.92
CA VAL A 396 -13.78 6.70 16.29
C VAL A 396 -14.17 7.70 15.21
N ARG A 397 -14.01 7.36 13.92
CA ARG A 397 -14.28 8.28 12.80
C ARG A 397 -15.78 8.56 12.59
N ASN A 398 -16.68 7.64 12.97
CA ASN A 398 -18.12 7.85 12.90
C ASN A 398 -18.61 8.52 14.21
N VAL A 399 -18.60 9.85 14.22
CA VAL A 399 -18.87 10.66 15.43
C VAL A 399 -20.38 10.72 15.72
N ARG A 400 -20.85 9.77 16.52
CA ARG A 400 -22.22 9.69 17.06
C ARG A 400 -22.33 10.33 18.44
N ARG A 401 -23.56 10.73 18.81
CA ARG A 401 -23.90 11.30 20.13
C ARG A 401 -23.82 10.27 21.26
N GLU A 402 -24.09 9.01 20.96
CA GLU A 402 -24.15 7.90 21.90
C GLU A 402 -23.59 6.62 21.28
N TYR A 403 -23.12 5.70 22.12
CA TYR A 403 -22.44 4.45 21.70
C TYR A 403 -23.11 3.20 22.27
N HIS A 404 -24.36 3.29 22.72
CA HIS A 404 -25.11 2.15 23.24
C HIS A 404 -25.24 1.02 22.19
N TYR A 405 -25.33 1.33 20.89
CA TYR A 405 -25.28 0.32 19.82
C TYR A 405 -23.95 -0.46 19.77
N TYR A 406 -22.84 0.17 20.17
CA TYR A 406 -21.51 -0.42 20.20
C TYR A 406 -21.29 -1.21 21.50
N GLU A 407 -21.82 -0.72 22.62
CA GLU A 407 -21.92 -1.43 23.89
C GLU A 407 -22.73 -2.74 23.73
N GLU A 408 -23.98 -2.65 23.26
CA GLU A 408 -24.84 -3.79 22.91
C GLU A 408 -24.25 -4.69 21.83
N GLY A 409 -23.45 -4.12 20.94
CA GLY A 409 -22.69 -4.85 19.95
C GLY A 409 -21.61 -5.72 20.59
N LEU A 410 -20.78 -5.12 21.47
CA LEU A 410 -19.62 -5.75 22.11
C LEU A 410 -20.00 -6.75 23.22
N VAL A 411 -21.02 -6.47 24.05
CA VAL A 411 -21.54 -7.42 25.06
C VAL A 411 -21.76 -8.79 24.42
N LYS A 412 -22.44 -8.82 23.28
CA LYS A 412 -22.74 -10.05 22.52
C LYS A 412 -21.49 -10.78 22.03
N GLN A 413 -20.38 -10.07 21.75
CA GLN A 413 -19.11 -10.69 21.34
C GLN A 413 -18.36 -11.27 22.52
N VAL A 414 -18.33 -10.57 23.66
CA VAL A 414 -17.70 -11.05 24.90
C VAL A 414 -18.43 -12.29 25.42
N ASP A 415 -19.76 -12.26 25.47
CA ASP A 415 -20.58 -13.40 25.90
C ASP A 415 -20.47 -14.58 24.93
N TYR A 416 -20.42 -14.32 23.61
CA TYR A 416 -20.16 -15.35 22.60
C TYR A 416 -18.78 -15.96 22.76
N LEU A 417 -17.73 -15.15 22.92
CA LEU A 417 -16.35 -15.64 23.09
C LEU A 417 -16.20 -16.44 24.39
N LYS A 418 -16.81 -15.98 25.49
CA LYS A 418 -16.91 -16.76 26.74
C LYS A 418 -17.64 -18.08 26.51
N LYS A 419 -18.77 -18.09 25.79
CA LYS A 419 -19.51 -19.32 25.47
C LYS A 419 -18.68 -20.32 24.67
N VAL A 420 -18.14 -19.92 23.51
CA VAL A 420 -17.45 -20.85 22.58
C VAL A 420 -16.09 -21.32 23.07
N SER A 421 -15.55 -20.69 24.12
CA SER A 421 -14.29 -21.08 24.77
C SER A 421 -14.47 -21.90 26.06
N GLY A 422 -15.70 -22.07 26.55
CA GLY A 422 -15.96 -22.79 27.82
C GLY A 422 -15.83 -21.93 29.08
N GLY A 423 -15.96 -20.60 28.97
CA GLY A 423 -15.96 -19.65 30.08
C GLY A 423 -14.67 -18.85 30.25
N VAL A 424 -13.79 -18.84 29.25
CA VAL A 424 -12.45 -18.26 29.35
C VAL A 424 -12.49 -16.76 29.67
N PRO A 425 -11.67 -16.28 30.62
CA PRO A 425 -11.54 -14.86 30.94
C PRO A 425 -11.20 -13.99 29.72
N VAL A 426 -12.03 -12.97 29.51
CA VAL A 426 -11.83 -11.96 28.46
C VAL A 426 -11.27 -10.69 29.09
N VAL A 427 -10.21 -10.14 28.49
CA VAL A 427 -9.64 -8.83 28.80
C VAL A 427 -10.00 -7.86 27.67
N LEU A 428 -10.74 -6.81 27.99
CA LEU A 428 -11.14 -5.76 27.04
C LEU A 428 -10.19 -4.57 27.20
N VAL A 429 -9.33 -4.38 26.22
CA VAL A 429 -8.38 -3.26 26.11
C VAL A 429 -9.10 -2.10 25.41
N SER A 430 -9.19 -0.94 26.08
CA SER A 430 -9.89 0.22 25.51
C SER A 430 -9.23 0.75 24.24
N VAL A 431 -10.00 1.44 23.43
CA VAL A 431 -9.51 2.15 22.24
C VAL A 431 -8.38 3.12 22.62
N THR A 432 -7.26 3.11 21.88
CA THR A 432 -6.18 4.07 22.09
C THR A 432 -6.59 5.48 21.64
N ASP A 433 -6.02 6.52 22.25
CA ASP A 433 -6.25 7.89 21.78
C ASP A 433 -5.76 8.06 20.33
N MET A 434 -6.50 8.80 19.51
CA MET A 434 -6.14 9.04 18.12
C MET A 434 -6.62 10.41 17.64
N ALA A 435 -5.95 10.95 16.64
CA ALA A 435 -6.34 12.17 15.96
C ALA A 435 -6.26 11.98 14.44
N LEU A 436 -7.10 12.72 13.70
CA LEU A 436 -6.94 12.83 12.26
C LEU A 436 -6.02 14.03 11.99
N ARG A 437 -4.88 13.79 11.33
CA ARG A 437 -4.15 14.84 10.62
C ARG A 437 -4.95 15.19 9.36
N ASP A 438 -5.98 16.01 9.53
CA ASP A 438 -6.66 16.67 8.42
C ASP A 438 -5.84 17.92 8.10
N ASN A 439 -4.91 17.76 7.16
CA ASN A 439 -4.01 18.83 6.73
C ASN A 439 -3.22 19.36 7.94
N ASP A 440 -3.21 20.67 8.22
CA ASP A 440 -2.55 21.21 9.43
C ASP A 440 -3.34 21.06 10.70
N THR A 441 -4.66 20.85 10.57
CA THR A 441 -5.55 20.72 11.72
C THR A 441 -5.52 19.30 12.25
N ILE A 442 -4.83 19.13 13.38
CA ILE A 442 -4.92 17.91 14.17
C ILE A 442 -6.29 17.85 14.83
N ARG A 443 -7.23 17.16 14.19
CA ARG A 443 -8.58 16.92 14.70
C ARG A 443 -8.54 15.77 15.70
N GLN A 444 -8.54 16.10 16.98
CA GLN A 444 -8.88 15.16 18.05
C GLN A 444 -10.37 14.74 17.93
N PHE A 445 -10.68 13.54 18.42
CA PHE A 445 -12.04 12.98 18.35
C PHE A 445 -12.68 12.99 19.75
N PRO A 446 -13.66 13.88 20.03
CA PRO A 446 -14.24 14.03 21.38
C PRO A 446 -15.02 12.78 21.84
N ASN A 447 -15.43 11.94 20.89
CA ASN A 447 -16.14 10.70 21.11
C ASN A 447 -15.25 9.52 21.54
N ILE A 448 -13.92 9.62 21.50
CA ILE A 448 -13.03 8.52 21.97
C ILE A 448 -13.37 8.16 23.42
N ARG A 449 -13.57 9.16 24.29
CA ARG A 449 -14.00 8.94 25.67
C ARG A 449 -15.31 8.16 25.74
N ALA A 450 -16.31 8.51 24.94
CA ALA A 450 -17.61 7.83 24.96
C ALA A 450 -17.52 6.38 24.45
N ILE A 451 -16.62 6.09 23.51
CA ILE A 451 -16.30 4.72 23.05
C ILE A 451 -15.60 3.94 24.18
N ARG A 452 -14.62 4.56 24.86
CA ARG A 452 -13.90 4.00 26.02
C ARG A 452 -14.80 3.76 27.24
N ASP A 453 -15.75 4.66 27.49
CA ASP A 453 -16.73 4.54 28.59
C ASP A 453 -17.79 3.46 28.27
N ALA A 454 -18.24 3.34 27.01
CA ALA A 454 -19.06 2.21 26.56
C ALA A 454 -18.31 0.86 26.64
N GLN A 455 -17.04 0.82 26.24
CA GLN A 455 -16.18 -0.36 26.39
C GLN A 455 -15.98 -0.78 27.86
N LYS A 456 -15.95 0.17 28.78
CA LYS A 456 -15.96 -0.11 30.22
C LYS A 456 -17.30 -0.69 30.68
N ALA A 457 -18.42 -0.10 30.26
CA ALA A 457 -19.75 -0.61 30.58
C ALA A 457 -19.97 -2.05 30.09
N VAL A 458 -19.44 -2.41 28.91
CA VAL A 458 -19.40 -3.82 28.43
C VAL A 458 -18.70 -4.73 29.44
N ALA A 459 -17.54 -4.32 29.95
CA ALA A 459 -16.75 -5.13 30.88
C ALA A 459 -17.46 -5.27 32.24
N ASP A 460 -18.01 -4.19 32.77
CA ASP A 460 -18.81 -4.17 34.01
C ASP A 460 -20.07 -5.07 33.89
N ARG A 461 -20.75 -5.05 32.73
CA ARG A 461 -21.95 -5.87 32.45
C ARG A 461 -21.66 -7.36 32.24
N THR A 462 -20.56 -7.69 31.56
CA THR A 462 -20.21 -9.07 31.17
C THR A 462 -19.28 -9.76 32.19
N GLY A 463 -18.74 -9.03 33.16
CA GLY A 463 -17.68 -9.52 34.04
C GLY A 463 -16.39 -9.83 33.26
N ALA A 464 -16.00 -8.94 32.34
CA ALA A 464 -14.69 -8.99 31.68
C ALA A 464 -13.69 -8.08 32.42
N VAL A 465 -12.38 -8.33 32.26
CA VAL A 465 -11.36 -7.45 32.84
C VAL A 465 -11.17 -6.25 31.91
N PHE A 466 -11.45 -5.04 32.38
CA PHE A 466 -11.20 -3.83 31.61
C PHE A 466 -9.75 -3.33 31.79
N TRP A 467 -9.09 -2.98 30.69
CA TRP A 467 -7.80 -2.28 30.73
C TRP A 467 -7.83 -1.00 29.91
N ASP A 468 -7.40 0.10 30.53
CA ASP A 468 -7.64 1.42 29.97
C ASP A 468 -6.42 1.97 29.21
N ALA A 469 -6.33 1.63 27.92
CA ALA A 469 -5.26 2.11 27.05
C ALA A 469 -5.31 3.63 26.87
N TRP A 470 -6.50 4.19 26.72
CA TRP A 470 -6.71 5.64 26.60
C TRP A 470 -6.24 6.39 27.84
N GLU A 471 -6.67 5.98 29.03
CA GLU A 471 -6.25 6.60 30.28
C GLU A 471 -4.74 6.40 30.52
N SER A 472 -4.23 5.20 30.24
CA SER A 472 -2.79 4.88 30.31
C SER A 472 -1.96 5.84 29.44
N MET A 473 -2.39 6.12 28.20
CA MET A 473 -1.70 7.08 27.33
C MET A 473 -1.66 8.49 27.94
N GLY A 474 -2.61 8.85 28.79
CA GLY A 474 -2.75 10.17 29.41
C GLY A 474 -4.08 10.85 29.10
N GLY A 475 -5.09 10.10 28.62
CA GLY A 475 -6.44 10.62 28.37
C GLY A 475 -6.54 11.48 27.10
N PRO A 476 -7.37 12.55 27.08
CA PRO A 476 -7.72 13.29 25.88
C PRO A 476 -6.53 13.90 25.14
N GLY A 477 -6.33 13.54 23.87
CA GLY A 477 -5.28 14.12 23.04
C GLY A 477 -3.87 13.63 23.36
N SER A 478 -3.75 12.63 24.24
CA SER A 478 -2.48 12.00 24.62
C SER A 478 -1.71 11.44 23.43
N ILE A 479 -2.35 11.08 22.32
CA ILE A 479 -1.67 10.67 21.08
C ILE A 479 -0.68 11.73 20.57
N LEU A 480 -0.91 13.02 20.87
CA LEU A 480 -0.04 14.12 20.49
C LEU A 480 1.16 14.24 21.42
N THR A 481 0.97 14.02 22.72
CA THR A 481 2.06 13.86 23.69
C THR A 481 2.94 12.66 23.30
N TRP A 482 2.33 11.57 22.84
CA TRP A 482 3.01 10.37 22.36
C TRP A 482 3.72 10.59 21.02
N TYR A 483 3.16 11.41 20.12
CA TYR A 483 3.83 11.82 18.87
C TYR A 483 5.05 12.72 19.12
N ASN A 484 4.97 13.62 20.10
CA ASN A 484 6.04 14.56 20.46
C ASN A 484 7.07 13.98 21.46
N HIS A 485 6.86 12.76 21.95
CA HIS A 485 7.82 12.05 22.80
C HIS A 485 9.13 11.75 22.06
N ASN A 486 10.23 11.52 22.77
CA ASN A 486 11.51 11.14 22.18
C ASN A 486 12.08 9.88 22.86
N PRO A 487 12.17 8.71 22.16
CA PRO A 487 11.70 8.47 20.79
C PRO A 487 10.17 8.57 20.68
N PRO A 488 9.61 8.95 19.50
CA PRO A 488 8.16 9.04 19.32
C PRO A 488 7.46 7.72 19.62
N LEU A 489 6.38 7.79 20.40
CA LEU A 489 5.53 6.66 20.76
C LEU A 489 4.32 6.53 19.81
N SER A 490 3.91 7.61 19.14
CA SER A 490 2.90 7.56 18.06
C SER A 490 3.55 7.44 16.68
N SER A 491 2.85 6.83 15.72
CA SER A 491 3.19 6.90 14.30
C SER A 491 2.77 8.26 13.69
N ARG A 492 3.33 8.62 12.53
CA ARG A 492 3.09 9.95 11.89
C ARG A 492 1.63 10.20 11.47
N ASP A 493 0.84 9.14 11.36
CA ASP A 493 -0.59 9.18 11.02
C ASP A 493 -1.52 9.54 12.20
N LEU A 494 -0.97 9.66 13.42
CA LEU A 494 -1.70 9.94 14.67
C LEU A 494 -2.86 8.95 14.94
N THR A 495 -2.81 7.76 14.34
CA THR A 495 -3.79 6.68 14.48
C THR A 495 -3.14 5.44 15.07
N HIS A 496 -1.99 5.04 14.54
CA HIS A 496 -1.22 3.91 15.06
C HIS A 496 -0.13 4.38 16.03
N LEU A 497 0.35 3.46 16.86
CA LEU A 497 1.55 3.68 17.67
C LEU A 497 2.82 3.33 16.89
N SER A 498 3.97 3.80 17.35
CA SER A 498 5.30 3.36 16.90
C SER A 498 5.68 2.06 17.61
N ASN A 499 6.75 1.39 17.20
CA ASN A 499 7.27 0.21 17.93
C ASN A 499 7.54 0.52 19.42
N ALA A 500 8.11 1.70 19.72
CA ALA A 500 8.37 2.13 21.10
C ALA A 500 7.07 2.41 21.87
N GLY A 501 6.03 2.91 21.20
CA GLY A 501 4.71 3.09 21.81
C GLY A 501 3.97 1.78 22.04
N THR A 502 4.04 0.83 21.11
CA THR A 502 3.45 -0.50 21.32
C THR A 502 4.19 -1.30 22.38
N ASP A 503 5.52 -1.14 22.49
CA ASP A 503 6.30 -1.68 23.62
C ASP A 503 5.91 -0.99 24.94
N THR A 504 5.66 0.33 24.94
CA THR A 504 5.19 1.06 26.13
C THR A 504 3.80 0.62 26.58
N ILE A 505 2.86 0.39 25.65
CA ILE A 505 1.53 -0.17 25.98
C ILE A 505 1.68 -1.61 26.48
N ALA A 506 2.44 -2.45 25.79
CA ALA A 506 2.66 -3.84 26.19
C ALA A 506 3.28 -3.96 27.59
N ALA A 507 4.33 -3.18 27.90
CA ALA A 507 4.96 -3.13 29.22
C ALA A 507 3.99 -2.73 30.35
N ARG A 508 3.01 -1.87 30.04
CA ARG A 508 2.00 -1.42 31.02
C ARG A 508 0.83 -2.39 31.15
N ILE A 509 0.41 -3.06 30.08
CA ILE A 509 -0.50 -4.23 30.15
C ILE A 509 0.17 -5.30 31.02
N TYR A 510 1.46 -5.57 30.78
CA TYR A 510 2.22 -6.56 31.52
C TYR A 510 2.27 -6.25 33.02
N SER A 511 2.82 -5.09 33.41
CA SER A 511 3.03 -4.74 34.83
C SER A 511 1.75 -4.56 35.65
N SER A 512 0.59 -4.32 35.02
CA SER A 512 -0.68 -4.12 35.72
C SER A 512 -1.60 -5.35 35.76
N LEU A 513 -1.50 -6.26 34.78
CA LEU A 513 -2.38 -7.43 34.65
C LEU A 513 -1.68 -8.79 34.64
N LEU A 514 -0.41 -8.88 34.22
CA LEU A 514 0.23 -10.15 33.83
C LEU A 514 1.48 -10.50 34.64
N ALA A 515 2.23 -9.51 35.12
CA ALA A 515 3.40 -9.72 35.97
C ALA A 515 3.00 -10.45 37.26
N SER A 516 3.86 -11.37 37.73
CA SER A 516 3.63 -12.06 38.99
C SER A 516 3.57 -11.08 40.17
N ARG A 517 2.49 -11.17 40.96
CA ARG A 517 2.41 -10.44 42.24
C ARG A 517 3.02 -11.32 43.33
N PRO A 518 3.92 -10.81 44.18
CA PRO A 518 4.43 -11.58 45.30
C PRO A 518 3.26 -11.96 46.21
N VAL A 519 3.07 -13.26 46.42
CA VAL A 519 2.08 -13.76 47.38
C VAL A 519 2.56 -13.39 48.77
N THR A 520 2.00 -12.31 49.34
CA THR A 520 1.99 -12.15 50.79
C THR A 520 1.23 -13.33 51.37
N ALA A 521 1.97 -14.31 51.89
CA ALA A 521 1.40 -15.48 52.54
C ALA A 521 0.38 -15.04 53.61
N PRO A 522 -0.72 -15.81 53.84
CA PRO A 522 -1.79 -15.42 54.73
C PRO A 522 -1.31 -15.43 56.19
N ALA A 523 -0.73 -14.30 56.62
CA ALA A 523 -0.28 -14.10 57.97
C ALA A 523 -1.48 -14.14 58.93
N MET A 524 -1.39 -15.02 59.93
CA MET A 524 -2.25 -15.05 61.11
C MET A 524 -3.72 -15.46 60.91
N ALA A 525 -3.94 -16.60 60.24
CA ALA A 525 -5.16 -17.42 60.49
C ALA A 525 -5.13 -18.18 61.85
N GLN A 526 -4.24 -17.78 62.78
CA GLN A 526 -4.05 -18.38 64.10
C GLN A 526 -3.86 -17.31 65.19
N VAL A 527 -4.92 -16.52 65.45
CA VAL A 527 -5.05 -15.68 66.66
C VAL A 527 -6.48 -15.74 67.22
N TYR A 528 -7.50 -15.88 66.35
CA TYR A 528 -8.92 -15.93 66.72
C TYR A 528 -9.37 -17.27 67.34
N GLN A 529 -8.64 -17.76 68.34
CA GLN A 529 -9.13 -18.81 69.24
C GLN A 529 -8.69 -18.67 70.72
N SER A 530 -8.06 -17.54 71.11
CA SER A 530 -7.65 -17.30 72.51
C SER A 530 -7.74 -15.83 72.93
N ALA A 531 -8.92 -15.20 72.74
CA ALA A 531 -9.19 -13.83 73.18
C ALA A 531 -10.67 -13.58 73.56
N ALA A 532 -11.43 -14.63 73.93
CA ALA A 532 -12.80 -14.49 74.43
C ALA A 532 -12.84 -14.07 75.92
N ASP A 533 -11.80 -14.42 76.68
CA ASP A 533 -11.73 -14.26 78.13
C ASP A 533 -10.78 -13.12 78.55
N SER A 534 -11.11 -11.86 78.20
CA SER A 534 -10.59 -10.65 78.88
C SER A 534 -11.24 -9.36 78.38
N VAL A 535 -12.40 -9.01 78.96
CA VAL A 535 -13.01 -7.68 78.80
C VAL A 535 -12.87 -6.87 80.09
N PRO A 536 -12.00 -5.85 80.13
CA PRO A 536 -12.19 -4.67 80.95
C PRO A 536 -13.23 -3.76 80.28
N ALA A 537 -14.26 -3.35 81.01
CA ALA A 537 -15.35 -2.54 80.45
C ALA A 537 -14.94 -1.06 80.31
N GLY A 538 -14.88 -0.55 79.07
CA GLY A 538 -14.86 0.90 78.82
C GLY A 538 -13.99 1.37 77.65
N LEU A 539 -14.36 1.06 76.40
CA LEU A 539 -13.98 1.83 75.19
C LEU A 539 -14.78 1.42 73.93
N ARG A 540 -16.11 1.26 74.05
CA ARG A 540 -17.04 1.00 72.93
C ARG A 540 -17.85 2.26 72.56
N THR A 541 -17.17 3.32 72.10
CA THR A 541 -17.83 4.56 71.66
C THR A 541 -16.90 5.37 70.74
N THR A 542 -16.99 5.17 69.41
CA THR A 542 -16.57 6.16 68.38
C THR A 542 -16.90 5.73 66.94
N ALA A 543 -16.91 4.42 66.64
CA ALA A 543 -17.10 3.93 65.26
C ALA A 543 -18.55 4.03 64.75
N ASP A 544 -19.54 3.72 65.59
CA ASP A 544 -20.94 3.51 65.16
C ASP A 544 -21.72 4.80 64.84
N LEU A 545 -21.12 5.98 65.04
CA LEU A 545 -21.80 7.28 64.89
C LEU A 545 -21.65 7.94 63.49
N LEU A 546 -20.85 7.36 62.59
CA LEU A 546 -20.56 7.95 61.26
C LEU A 546 -21.23 7.23 60.08
N LEU A 547 -21.80 6.04 60.27
CA LEU A 547 -22.34 5.22 59.16
C LEU A 547 -23.85 5.43 58.89
N ALA A 548 -24.53 6.30 59.65
CA ALA A 548 -26.00 6.30 59.76
C ALA A 548 -26.73 7.49 59.11
N ARG A 549 -26.13 8.24 58.16
CA ARG A 549 -26.72 9.54 57.74
C ARG A 549 -26.55 10.04 56.29
N MET A 550 -26.27 9.20 55.30
CA MET A 550 -26.13 9.65 53.88
C MET A 550 -26.86 8.78 52.85
N THR A 551 -28.11 8.37 53.12
CA THR A 551 -28.97 7.69 52.13
C THR A 551 -30.43 8.18 52.19
N ALA A 552 -30.75 9.25 51.46
CA ALA A 552 -32.13 9.60 51.06
C ALA A 552 -32.15 10.65 49.92
N GLN A 553 -32.92 10.35 48.87
CA GLN A 553 -33.59 11.29 47.95
C GLN A 553 -35.12 11.18 48.22
N PRO A 554 -36.03 12.01 47.67
CA PRO A 554 -35.91 12.82 46.45
C PRO A 554 -36.47 14.27 46.51
N ASP A 555 -36.39 14.95 45.36
CA ASP A 555 -37.26 15.99 44.78
C ASP A 555 -38.21 16.83 45.66
N THR A 556 -38.09 18.15 45.57
CA THR A 556 -39.12 19.02 44.93
C THR A 556 -38.54 20.42 44.63
N ALA A 557 -39.33 21.28 43.98
CA ALA A 557 -38.86 22.52 43.33
C ALA A 557 -39.51 23.81 43.89
N LEU A 558 -39.27 24.93 43.19
CA LEU A 558 -39.83 26.29 43.27
C LEU A 558 -39.16 27.35 44.18
N PHE A 559 -38.74 28.45 43.52
CA PHE A 559 -38.85 29.88 43.89
C PHE A 559 -38.27 30.40 45.24
N ALA A 560 -37.77 31.63 45.38
CA ALA A 560 -37.31 32.66 44.43
C ALA A 560 -36.60 33.80 45.20
N THR A 561 -36.05 34.80 44.48
CA THR A 561 -35.71 36.18 44.96
C THR A 561 -34.58 36.29 46.01
N GLU A 562 -33.81 37.39 46.13
CA GLU A 562 -33.83 38.72 45.48
C GLU A 562 -32.44 39.43 45.50
N ARG A 563 -32.18 40.34 44.53
CA ARG A 563 -31.40 41.62 44.55
C ARG A 563 -30.04 41.75 45.32
N ASP A 564 -29.12 42.68 45.05
CA ASP A 564 -28.84 43.66 43.97
C ASP A 564 -27.32 43.99 44.06
N THR A 565 -26.55 44.19 42.98
CA THR A 565 -26.28 45.48 42.29
C THR A 565 -25.25 45.16 41.17
N GLY A 566 -25.30 45.68 39.93
CA GLY A 566 -25.00 47.06 39.48
C GLY A 566 -23.49 47.23 39.17
N SER A 567 -22.97 47.72 38.03
CA SER A 567 -23.46 48.38 36.79
C SER A 567 -22.49 48.02 35.65
N VAL A 568 -22.86 47.56 34.44
CA VAL A 568 -23.59 48.22 33.31
C VAL A 568 -22.87 49.40 32.65
N ILE A 569 -22.43 49.20 31.38
CA ILE A 569 -22.46 50.06 30.15
C ILE A 569 -22.30 49.06 28.97
N THR A 570 -23.33 48.61 28.22
CA THR A 570 -24.00 49.20 27.01
C THR A 570 -23.06 49.53 25.83
N ALA A 571 -23.36 49.34 24.53
CA ALA A 571 -24.50 48.81 23.75
C ALA A 571 -23.92 48.13 22.45
N ALA A 572 -24.63 47.67 21.39
CA ALA A 572 -26.01 47.85 20.93
C ALA A 572 -26.52 46.66 20.08
N SER A 573 -27.77 46.73 19.63
CA SER A 573 -28.55 45.68 18.94
C SER A 573 -28.38 45.64 17.40
N GLY A 574 -28.91 44.57 16.79
CA GLY A 574 -29.02 44.39 15.35
C GLY A 574 -29.92 43.20 15.00
N GLU A 575 -31.22 43.46 14.84
CA GLU A 575 -32.26 42.52 14.36
C GLU A 575 -32.12 42.32 12.81
N GLU A 576 -32.82 41.43 12.09
CA GLU A 576 -34.00 40.59 12.37
C GLU A 576 -34.10 39.40 11.37
N SER A 577 -35.24 38.70 11.38
CA SER A 577 -35.89 37.89 10.33
C SER A 577 -35.31 36.52 9.91
N GLU A 578 -35.92 35.47 10.47
CA GLU A 578 -36.31 34.29 9.66
C GLU A 578 -37.56 34.63 8.80
N GLU A 579 -37.71 34.02 7.63
CA GLU A 579 -39.02 33.93 6.96
C GLU A 579 -39.23 32.52 6.36
N THR A 580 -40.41 31.95 6.58
CA THR A 580 -40.75 30.56 6.22
C THR A 580 -41.29 30.44 4.79
N ALA A 581 -40.63 29.62 3.97
CA ALA A 581 -41.10 29.31 2.61
C ALA A 581 -42.10 28.13 2.60
N ILE A 582 -43.32 28.39 2.13
CA ILE A 582 -44.46 27.46 2.18
C ILE A 582 -44.51 26.48 0.99
N SER A 583 -45.14 25.33 1.24
CA SER A 583 -45.58 24.30 0.29
C SER A 583 -45.91 24.77 -1.15
N GLY A 584 -45.16 24.22 -2.11
CA GLY A 584 -45.77 23.39 -3.15
C GLY A 584 -46.30 24.04 -4.44
N ARG A 585 -45.49 23.98 -5.50
CA ARG A 585 -46.00 23.76 -6.88
C ARG A 585 -45.04 22.91 -7.71
N LYS A 586 -45.59 22.00 -8.52
CA LYS A 586 -44.84 21.26 -9.55
C LYS A 586 -44.83 22.09 -10.84
N GLU A 587 -43.65 22.47 -11.33
CA GLU A 587 -43.47 22.85 -12.73
C GLU A 587 -42.34 22.03 -13.36
N HIS A 588 -42.64 21.36 -14.48
CA HIS A 588 -41.69 20.51 -15.19
C HIS A 588 -40.73 21.33 -16.06
N SER A 589 -39.68 21.89 -15.46
CA SER A 589 -38.60 22.55 -16.19
C SER A 589 -37.49 21.56 -16.58
N ILE A 590 -37.44 21.21 -17.87
CA ILE A 590 -36.50 20.23 -18.44
C ILE A 590 -35.03 20.75 -18.47
N THR A 591 -34.81 22.04 -18.23
CA THR A 591 -33.47 22.68 -18.34
C THR A 591 -32.56 22.44 -17.13
N SER A 592 -33.13 22.24 -15.93
CA SER A 592 -32.39 22.03 -14.67
C SER A 592 -31.32 20.92 -14.73
N PRO A 593 -31.63 19.66 -15.12
CA PRO A 593 -30.65 18.57 -15.11
C PRO A 593 -29.50 18.78 -16.12
N VAL A 594 -29.70 19.58 -17.17
CA VAL A 594 -28.63 19.90 -18.13
C VAL A 594 -27.64 20.90 -17.52
N ILE A 595 -28.14 21.95 -16.86
CA ILE A 595 -27.30 22.95 -16.18
C ILE A 595 -26.53 22.30 -15.02
N GLY A 596 -27.18 21.43 -14.23
CA GLY A 596 -26.53 20.66 -13.18
C GLY A 596 -25.41 19.75 -13.69
N ARG A 597 -25.61 19.06 -14.83
CA ARG A 597 -24.58 18.23 -15.47
C ARG A 597 -23.44 19.06 -16.09
N ILE A 598 -23.73 20.23 -16.65
CA ILE A 598 -22.68 21.14 -17.14
C ILE A 598 -21.85 21.67 -15.97
N ALA A 599 -22.47 22.03 -14.84
CA ALA A 599 -21.78 22.43 -13.62
C ALA A 599 -20.92 21.30 -13.04
N SER A 600 -21.40 20.05 -13.01
CA SER A 600 -20.59 18.91 -12.55
C SER A 600 -19.44 18.56 -13.50
N LEU A 601 -19.59 18.78 -14.81
CA LEU A 601 -18.53 18.67 -15.81
C LEU A 601 -17.49 19.81 -15.74
N LEU A 602 -17.84 20.99 -15.23
CA LEU A 602 -16.92 22.12 -15.09
C LEU A 602 -16.11 22.09 -13.78
N ARG A 603 -16.62 21.44 -12.73
CA ARG A 603 -15.91 21.31 -11.43
C ARG A 603 -14.68 20.40 -11.53
N TYR A 604 -13.64 20.73 -10.76
CA TYR A 604 -12.53 19.83 -10.47
C TYR A 604 -12.97 18.76 -9.48
N HIS A 605 -12.60 17.50 -9.75
CA HIS A 605 -12.94 16.33 -8.93
C HIS A 605 -11.65 15.56 -8.63
N PRO A 606 -11.12 15.58 -7.38
CA PRO A 606 -9.82 15.00 -7.06
C PRO A 606 -9.68 13.50 -7.40
N GLY A 607 -10.78 12.75 -7.38
CA GLY A 607 -10.81 11.32 -7.69
C GLY A 607 -10.99 10.94 -9.17
N GLN A 608 -11.14 11.90 -10.10
CA GLN A 608 -11.41 11.60 -11.51
C GLN A 608 -10.16 11.78 -12.41
N SER A 609 -9.57 10.67 -12.88
CA SER A 609 -8.39 10.68 -13.75
C SER A 609 -8.67 11.23 -15.16
N PHE A 610 -8.43 12.53 -15.36
CA PHE A 610 -8.59 13.18 -16.67
C PHE A 610 -7.35 12.98 -17.57
N ILE A 611 -7.21 11.78 -18.13
CA ILE A 611 -6.05 11.36 -18.94
C ILE A 611 -6.45 10.78 -20.31
N PHE A 612 -5.50 10.70 -21.25
CA PHE A 612 -5.75 10.37 -22.66
C PHE A 612 -6.39 8.98 -22.93
N THR A 613 -6.40 8.08 -21.95
CA THR A 613 -7.04 6.75 -22.05
C THR A 613 -8.53 6.76 -21.72
N THR A 614 -9.09 7.82 -21.11
CA THR A 614 -10.51 7.84 -20.70
C THR A 614 -11.42 8.42 -21.77
N LEU A 615 -12.65 7.90 -21.87
CA LEU A 615 -13.67 8.38 -22.82
C LEU A 615 -13.97 9.88 -22.63
N SER A 616 -13.95 10.37 -21.39
CA SER A 616 -14.15 11.77 -21.03
C SER A 616 -13.14 12.70 -21.72
N PHE A 617 -11.89 12.26 -21.88
CA PHE A 617 -10.90 13.01 -22.63
C PHE A 617 -11.22 13.08 -24.13
N TRP A 618 -11.70 11.99 -24.74
CA TRP A 618 -12.06 11.97 -26.17
C TRP A 618 -13.30 12.80 -26.48
N ILE A 619 -14.27 12.87 -25.55
CA ILE A 619 -15.40 13.80 -25.62
C ILE A 619 -14.91 15.25 -25.53
N PHE A 620 -14.01 15.56 -24.58
CA PHE A 620 -13.37 16.88 -24.49
C PHE A 620 -12.60 17.24 -25.77
N PHE A 621 -11.81 16.32 -26.33
CA PHE A 621 -11.06 16.57 -27.56
C PHE A 621 -11.97 16.81 -28.77
N LEU A 622 -13.15 16.19 -28.81
CA LEU A 622 -14.17 16.50 -29.82
C LEU A 622 -14.69 17.96 -29.68
N VAL A 623 -14.90 18.46 -28.47
CA VAL A 623 -15.22 19.87 -28.23
C VAL A 623 -14.07 20.79 -28.66
N VAL A 624 -12.83 20.48 -28.28
CA VAL A 624 -11.62 21.20 -28.73
C VAL A 624 -11.57 21.30 -30.26
N MET A 625 -11.75 20.17 -30.95
CA MET A 625 -11.74 20.09 -32.41
C MET A 625 -12.95 20.78 -33.06
N THR A 626 -14.08 20.90 -32.36
CA THR A 626 -15.25 21.65 -32.82
C THR A 626 -14.94 23.15 -32.83
N GLY A 627 -14.50 23.71 -31.70
CA GLY A 627 -14.12 25.13 -31.63
C GLY A 627 -12.94 25.45 -32.56
N PHE A 628 -11.96 24.56 -32.67
CA PHE A 628 -10.86 24.69 -33.64
C PHE A 628 -11.36 24.69 -35.10
N ALA A 629 -12.28 23.78 -35.45
CA ALA A 629 -12.85 23.73 -36.80
C ALA A 629 -13.65 24.98 -37.17
N LEU A 630 -14.27 25.66 -36.21
CA LEU A 630 -14.94 26.95 -36.40
C LEU A 630 -13.93 28.13 -36.46
N LEU A 631 -12.92 28.15 -35.59
CA LEU A 631 -12.10 29.33 -35.32
C LEU A 631 -10.75 29.38 -36.06
N HIS A 632 -10.25 28.28 -36.65
CA HIS A 632 -8.94 28.20 -37.33
C HIS A 632 -8.67 29.27 -38.40
N ARG A 633 -9.70 29.92 -38.95
CA ARG A 633 -9.56 31.03 -39.93
C ARG A 633 -9.21 32.37 -39.27
N ARG A 634 -9.50 32.55 -37.99
CA ARG A 634 -9.28 33.79 -37.22
C ARG A 634 -8.20 33.53 -36.17
N ARG A 635 -6.91 33.68 -36.56
CA ARG A 635 -5.73 33.29 -35.75
C ARG A 635 -5.85 33.65 -34.26
N ALA A 636 -6.13 34.90 -33.92
CA ALA A 636 -6.30 35.35 -32.54
C ALA A 636 -7.39 34.55 -31.78
N MET A 637 -8.59 34.39 -32.36
CA MET A 637 -9.66 33.59 -31.74
C MET A 637 -9.27 32.10 -31.63
N CYS A 638 -8.50 31.57 -32.59
CA CYS A 638 -7.99 30.21 -32.55
C CYS A 638 -6.97 30.01 -31.42
N HIS A 639 -6.03 30.95 -31.24
CA HIS A 639 -5.04 30.91 -30.15
C HIS A 639 -5.71 31.08 -28.78
N THR A 640 -6.63 32.04 -28.63
CA THR A 640 -7.42 32.21 -27.39
C THR A 640 -8.25 30.97 -27.08
N TRP A 641 -8.89 30.34 -28.07
CA TRP A 641 -9.62 29.07 -27.88
C TRP A 641 -8.69 27.95 -27.38
N LEU A 642 -7.57 27.72 -28.08
CA LEU A 642 -6.63 26.66 -27.73
C LEU A 642 -5.94 26.91 -26.38
N LEU A 643 -5.71 28.17 -26.01
CA LEU A 643 -5.27 28.58 -24.67
C LEU A 643 -6.32 28.25 -23.61
N VAL A 644 -7.58 28.67 -23.79
CA VAL A 644 -8.67 28.45 -22.82
C VAL A 644 -8.92 26.96 -22.58
N VAL A 645 -8.96 26.13 -23.63
CA VAL A 645 -9.14 24.67 -23.45
C VAL A 645 -7.91 24.00 -22.86
N SER A 646 -6.70 24.54 -23.08
CA SER A 646 -5.47 24.01 -22.46
C SER A 646 -5.39 24.35 -20.97
N LEU A 647 -5.77 25.58 -20.60
CA LEU A 647 -5.94 26.01 -19.21
C LEU A 647 -7.02 25.18 -18.50
N TYR A 648 -8.17 24.93 -19.14
CA TYR A 648 -9.21 24.05 -18.60
C TYR A 648 -8.72 22.60 -18.42
N PHE A 649 -8.00 22.04 -19.40
CA PHE A 649 -7.39 20.70 -19.27
C PHE A 649 -6.44 20.64 -18.06
N TYR A 650 -5.59 21.65 -17.87
CA TYR A 650 -4.69 21.71 -16.74
C TYR A 650 -5.44 21.87 -15.41
N TYR A 651 -6.45 22.75 -15.33
CA TYR A 651 -7.32 22.87 -14.15
C TYR A 651 -8.01 21.55 -13.79
N ARG A 652 -8.51 20.79 -14.79
CA ARG A 652 -9.09 19.46 -14.58
C ARG A 652 -8.07 18.40 -14.12
N THR A 653 -6.77 18.63 -14.29
CA THR A 653 -5.69 17.68 -13.96
C THR A 653 -4.92 18.06 -12.69
N GLY A 654 -4.83 19.36 -12.34
CA GLY A 654 -4.01 19.89 -11.24
C GLY A 654 -4.66 21.02 -10.44
N GLY A 655 -5.97 21.26 -10.58
CA GLY A 655 -6.72 22.19 -9.74
C GLY A 655 -6.16 23.62 -9.71
N LEU A 656 -6.01 24.18 -8.51
CA LEU A 656 -5.58 25.58 -8.31
C LEU A 656 -4.12 25.86 -8.70
N PHE A 657 -3.29 24.83 -8.95
CA PHE A 657 -1.94 25.05 -9.48
C PHE A 657 -1.92 25.70 -10.87
N ILE A 658 -3.07 25.86 -11.52
CA ILE A 658 -3.23 26.75 -12.68
C ILE A 658 -2.74 28.18 -12.38
N ILE A 659 -2.87 28.66 -11.14
CA ILE A 659 -2.38 29.97 -10.70
C ILE A 659 -0.84 30.01 -10.79
N LEU A 660 -0.15 28.94 -10.37
CA LEU A 660 1.30 28.83 -10.47
C LEU A 660 1.78 28.75 -11.94
N LEU A 661 1.04 28.03 -12.80
CA LEU A 661 1.33 27.95 -14.23
C LEU A 661 1.16 29.31 -14.91
N LEU A 662 0.09 30.06 -14.59
CA LEU A 662 -0.15 31.42 -15.08
C LEU A 662 0.91 32.39 -14.57
N LEU A 663 1.27 32.34 -13.28
CA LEU A 663 2.35 33.14 -12.70
C LEU A 663 3.70 32.87 -13.37
N THR A 664 4.03 31.59 -13.57
CA THR A 664 5.22 31.13 -14.31
C THR A 664 5.24 31.67 -15.75
N THR A 665 4.07 31.68 -16.40
CA THR A 665 3.89 32.24 -17.75
C THR A 665 4.14 33.75 -17.76
N LEU A 666 3.49 34.50 -16.86
CA LEU A 666 3.60 35.96 -16.79
C LEU A 666 5.04 36.42 -16.49
N LEU A 667 5.67 35.82 -15.47
CA LEU A 667 7.04 36.18 -15.08
C LEU A 667 8.04 35.86 -16.21
N THR A 668 7.89 34.73 -16.89
CA THR A 668 8.73 34.37 -18.04
C THR A 668 8.50 35.31 -19.23
N PHE A 669 7.26 35.70 -19.50
CA PHE A 669 6.91 36.63 -20.58
C PHE A 669 7.54 38.01 -20.35
N PHE A 670 7.32 38.61 -19.18
CA PHE A 670 7.85 39.95 -18.87
C PHE A 670 9.38 39.97 -18.77
N THR A 671 10.01 38.99 -18.11
CA THR A 671 11.48 38.94 -18.03
C THR A 671 12.14 38.70 -19.39
N ALA A 672 11.54 37.92 -20.29
CA ALA A 672 12.01 37.77 -21.66
C ALA A 672 11.90 39.07 -22.47
N ILE A 673 10.78 39.80 -22.36
CA ILE A 673 10.62 41.12 -23.00
C ILE A 673 11.65 42.12 -22.48
N MET A 674 11.90 42.15 -21.17
CA MET A 674 12.92 43.03 -20.57
C MET A 674 14.35 42.61 -20.95
N THR A 675 14.62 41.30 -21.10
CA THR A 675 15.88 40.78 -21.67
C THR A 675 16.05 41.21 -23.12
N GLY A 676 14.97 41.23 -23.91
CA GLY A 676 14.98 41.72 -25.29
C GLY A 676 15.23 43.23 -25.40
N ARG A 677 14.63 44.02 -24.49
CA ARG A 677 14.75 45.50 -24.44
C ARG A 677 16.05 46.01 -23.84
N ALA A 678 16.72 45.26 -22.97
CA ALA A 678 17.92 45.73 -22.27
C ALA A 678 19.10 45.93 -23.23
N GLY A 679 19.52 47.19 -23.43
CA GLY A 679 20.64 47.54 -24.32
C GLY A 679 22.02 47.05 -23.83
N THR A 680 22.21 46.87 -22.52
CA THR A 680 23.49 46.42 -21.95
C THR A 680 23.52 44.91 -21.69
N ARG A 681 24.70 44.30 -21.88
CA ARG A 681 24.93 42.87 -21.56
C ARG A 681 24.68 42.56 -20.07
N ALA A 682 24.93 43.52 -19.18
CA ALA A 682 24.61 43.42 -17.76
C ALA A 682 23.09 43.34 -17.54
N GLY A 683 22.30 44.24 -18.14
CA GLY A 683 20.84 44.22 -18.05
C GLY A 683 20.22 42.94 -18.61
N LYS A 684 20.71 42.44 -19.75
CA LYS A 684 20.28 41.14 -20.29
C LYS A 684 20.58 39.98 -19.33
N ARG A 685 21.76 40.00 -18.68
CA ARG A 685 22.15 38.97 -17.70
C ARG A 685 21.30 39.04 -16.43
N PHE A 686 20.99 40.25 -15.95
CA PHE A 686 20.12 40.46 -14.78
C PHE A 686 18.75 39.80 -14.99
N TRP A 687 18.02 40.21 -16.04
CA TRP A 687 16.67 39.68 -16.30
C TRP A 687 16.64 38.17 -16.56
N LEU A 688 17.65 37.61 -17.24
CA LEU A 688 17.80 36.16 -17.32
C LEU A 688 17.97 35.53 -15.93
N VAL A 689 18.95 36.00 -15.13
CA VAL A 689 19.24 35.41 -13.81
C VAL A 689 18.04 35.52 -12.88
N THR A 690 17.31 36.63 -12.87
CA THR A 690 16.04 36.77 -12.14
C THR A 690 15.04 35.69 -12.52
N ASN A 691 14.82 35.45 -13.82
CA ASN A 691 13.87 34.40 -14.23
C ASN A 691 14.39 32.98 -13.94
N LEU A 692 15.69 32.72 -14.10
CA LEU A 692 16.30 31.44 -13.73
C LEU A 692 16.12 31.14 -12.23
N VAL A 693 16.32 32.14 -11.36
CA VAL A 693 16.16 32.01 -9.90
C VAL A 693 14.70 31.79 -9.52
N ILE A 694 13.75 32.48 -10.16
CA ILE A 694 12.30 32.26 -9.94
C ILE A 694 11.89 30.85 -10.37
N LEU A 695 12.22 30.46 -11.61
CA LEU A 695 11.80 29.18 -12.21
C LEU A 695 12.42 27.97 -11.49
N LEU A 696 13.71 28.04 -11.17
CA LEU A 696 14.39 27.00 -10.38
C LEU A 696 13.99 27.07 -8.90
N GLY A 697 13.61 28.23 -8.40
CA GLY A 697 13.06 28.43 -7.05
C GLY A 697 11.75 27.67 -6.88
N PHE A 698 10.75 27.91 -7.73
CA PHE A 698 9.49 27.15 -7.71
C PHE A 698 9.71 25.65 -7.88
N LEU A 699 10.54 25.22 -8.85
CA LEU A 699 10.82 23.79 -9.05
C LEU A 699 11.53 23.16 -7.84
N SER A 700 12.51 23.84 -7.24
CA SER A 700 13.24 23.31 -6.09
C SER A 700 12.40 23.29 -4.82
N TYR A 701 11.54 24.28 -4.66
CA TYR A 701 10.57 24.34 -3.58
C TYR A 701 9.57 23.17 -3.66
N PHE A 702 8.84 23.05 -4.76
CA PHE A 702 7.81 22.02 -4.90
C PHE A 702 8.35 20.60 -5.05
N LYS A 703 9.57 20.40 -5.59
CA LYS A 703 10.13 19.06 -5.85
C LYS A 703 11.23 18.61 -4.89
N TYR A 704 12.05 19.52 -4.34
CA TYR A 704 13.25 19.14 -3.58
C TYR A 704 13.28 19.61 -2.13
N ALA A 705 12.35 20.47 -1.67
CA ALA A 705 12.38 20.99 -0.31
C ALA A 705 12.37 19.87 0.75
N GLY A 706 11.44 18.90 0.66
CA GLY A 706 11.40 17.74 1.56
C GLY A 706 12.69 16.93 1.54
N PHE A 707 13.21 16.59 0.35
CA PHE A 707 14.47 15.85 0.20
C PHE A 707 15.69 16.58 0.78
N PHE A 708 15.79 17.90 0.62
CA PHE A 708 16.86 18.68 1.24
C PHE A 708 16.66 18.83 2.75
N THR A 709 15.42 18.94 3.23
CA THR A 709 15.09 18.91 4.66
C THR A 709 15.50 17.57 5.29
N ASP A 710 15.11 16.43 4.69
CA ASP A 710 15.49 15.09 5.16
C ASP A 710 17.01 14.89 5.12
N LEU A 711 17.70 15.40 4.09
CA LEU A 711 19.16 15.33 3.98
C LEU A 711 19.86 16.18 5.05
N ILE A 712 19.38 17.40 5.32
CA ILE A 712 19.94 18.27 6.37
C ILE A 712 19.67 17.66 7.75
N ASN A 713 18.46 17.17 8.00
CA ASN A 713 18.11 16.43 9.22
C ASN A 713 19.01 15.20 9.42
N SER A 714 19.30 14.44 8.36
CA SER A 714 20.19 13.26 8.41
C SER A 714 21.67 13.60 8.60
N LEU A 715 22.16 14.74 8.09
CA LEU A 715 23.58 15.13 8.15
C LEU A 715 23.93 15.95 9.40
N PHE A 716 22.99 16.74 9.92
CA PHE A 716 23.21 17.68 11.02
C PHE A 716 22.36 17.36 12.26
N ASN A 717 21.62 16.24 12.25
CA ASN A 717 20.73 15.79 13.31
C ASN A 717 19.67 16.84 13.73
N THR A 718 19.15 17.58 12.75
CA THR A 718 18.15 18.63 12.95
C THR A 718 16.71 18.11 12.81
N ASN A 719 15.75 18.88 13.35
CA ASN A 719 14.31 18.62 13.22
C ASN A 719 13.62 19.70 12.37
N LEU A 720 14.18 20.01 11.18
CA LEU A 720 13.56 20.93 10.24
C LEU A 720 12.33 20.26 9.58
N VAL A 721 11.29 21.05 9.30
CA VAL A 721 10.05 20.59 8.65
C VAL A 721 9.74 21.49 7.46
N SER A 722 9.64 20.90 6.27
CA SER A 722 9.17 21.59 5.06
C SER A 722 7.66 21.87 5.17
N ARG A 723 7.21 23.07 4.78
CA ARG A 723 5.79 23.48 4.81
C ARG A 723 5.32 24.05 3.47
N ASP A 724 4.06 23.83 3.11
CA ASP A 724 3.42 24.38 1.90
C ASP A 724 2.87 25.81 2.10
N ILE A 725 3.70 26.79 1.76
CA ILE A 725 3.43 28.21 1.85
C ILE A 725 2.29 28.62 0.90
N PHE A 726 2.08 27.90 -0.21
CA PHE A 726 0.98 28.20 -1.13
C PHE A 726 -0.36 27.72 -0.57
N SER A 727 -0.41 26.55 0.06
CA SER A 727 -1.57 26.13 0.87
C SER A 727 -1.82 27.15 1.99
N ALA A 728 -0.78 27.62 2.68
CA ALA A 728 -0.92 28.55 3.81
C ALA A 728 -1.50 29.89 3.37
N TRP A 729 -1.00 30.44 2.27
CA TRP A 729 -1.52 31.66 1.66
C TRP A 729 -2.94 31.48 1.13
N SER A 730 -3.25 30.34 0.51
CA SER A 730 -4.62 30.04 0.07
C SER A 730 -5.60 29.98 1.23
N ASN A 731 -5.21 29.31 2.32
CA ASN A 731 -6.03 29.18 3.52
C ASN A 731 -6.27 30.56 4.16
N SER A 732 -5.24 31.42 4.20
CA SER A 732 -5.32 32.78 4.75
C SER A 732 -6.07 33.78 3.86
N LEU A 733 -6.00 33.66 2.52
CA LEU A 733 -6.55 34.65 1.58
C LEU A 733 -7.94 34.28 1.03
N PHE A 734 -8.24 32.99 0.94
CA PHE A 734 -9.47 32.47 0.33
C PHE A 734 -10.29 31.56 1.26
N GLY A 735 -9.89 31.43 2.54
CA GLY A 735 -10.60 30.61 3.53
C GLY A 735 -10.55 29.10 3.24
N THR A 736 -9.60 28.64 2.42
CA THR A 736 -9.45 27.22 2.09
C THR A 736 -8.90 26.41 3.27
N LYS A 737 -8.93 25.08 3.14
CA LYS A 737 -8.44 24.13 4.15
C LYS A 737 -7.49 23.11 3.54
N PHE A 738 -6.44 23.56 2.86
CA PHE A 738 -5.39 22.71 2.26
C PHE A 738 -4.26 22.38 3.24
N ASP A 739 -3.48 21.33 2.95
CA ASP A 739 -2.32 20.91 3.75
C ASP A 739 -1.12 21.84 3.58
N VAL A 740 -0.64 22.41 4.69
CA VAL A 740 0.66 23.09 4.82
C VAL A 740 1.72 22.13 5.38
N SER A 741 1.37 20.94 5.87
CA SER A 741 2.34 19.95 6.39
C SER A 741 3.04 19.14 5.29
N THR A 742 2.41 18.95 4.13
CA THR A 742 2.97 18.28 2.95
C THR A 742 2.98 19.21 1.74
N ILE A 743 4.14 19.43 1.12
CA ILE A 743 4.24 20.20 -0.12
C ILE A 743 3.71 19.37 -1.29
N MET A 744 2.60 19.82 -1.91
CA MET A 744 1.94 19.07 -2.97
C MET A 744 2.54 19.41 -4.34
N LEU A 745 3.16 18.43 -5.01
CA LEU A 745 3.85 18.63 -6.28
C LEU A 745 2.86 19.00 -7.42
N PRO A 746 3.02 20.16 -8.09
CA PRO A 746 2.15 20.55 -9.20
C PRO A 746 2.41 19.70 -10.44
N VAL A 747 1.35 19.12 -11.01
CA VAL A 747 1.47 18.19 -12.15
C VAL A 747 2.19 18.87 -13.33
N GLY A 748 3.17 18.18 -13.92
CA GLY A 748 3.94 18.72 -15.05
C GLY A 748 4.93 19.86 -14.75
N ILE A 749 5.12 20.29 -13.49
CA ILE A 749 6.06 21.40 -13.16
C ILE A 749 7.47 21.19 -13.69
N SER A 750 7.96 19.94 -13.69
CA SER A 750 9.27 19.58 -14.23
C SER A 750 9.38 19.79 -15.75
N PHE A 751 8.27 19.75 -16.48
CA PHE A 751 8.20 19.91 -17.94
C PHE A 751 8.01 21.38 -18.34
N TYR A 752 7.01 22.09 -17.80
CA TYR A 752 6.78 23.50 -18.17
C TYR A 752 7.90 24.42 -17.69
N THR A 753 8.52 24.15 -16.53
CA THR A 753 9.73 24.87 -16.11
C THR A 753 10.86 24.69 -17.13
N PHE A 754 11.08 23.50 -17.68
CA PHE A 754 12.13 23.27 -18.70
C PHE A 754 11.83 23.98 -20.03
N GLN A 755 10.56 24.09 -20.42
CA GLN A 755 10.12 24.88 -21.58
C GLN A 755 10.36 26.39 -21.36
N ALA A 756 9.97 26.93 -20.20
CA ALA A 756 10.16 28.34 -19.83
C ALA A 756 11.65 28.74 -19.71
N LEU A 757 12.46 27.88 -19.09
CA LEU A 757 13.92 28.02 -19.00
C LEU A 757 14.55 28.08 -20.39
N SER A 758 14.18 27.17 -21.30
CA SER A 758 14.76 27.14 -22.66
C SER A 758 14.48 28.42 -23.44
N TYR A 759 13.24 28.91 -23.41
CA TYR A 759 12.84 30.17 -24.05
C TYR A 759 13.63 31.38 -23.51
N SER A 760 13.73 31.53 -22.19
CA SER A 760 14.47 32.65 -21.57
C SER A 760 15.96 32.62 -21.95
N ILE A 761 16.55 31.42 -22.00
CA ILE A 761 17.95 31.23 -22.38
C ILE A 761 18.17 31.53 -23.87
N ASP A 762 17.28 31.08 -24.76
CA ASP A 762 17.38 31.33 -26.20
C ASP A 762 17.18 32.81 -26.55
N VAL A 763 16.26 33.51 -25.87
CA VAL A 763 16.10 34.97 -25.98
C VAL A 763 17.35 35.72 -25.49
N TYR A 764 17.92 35.33 -24.34
CA TYR A 764 19.18 35.91 -23.85
C TYR A 764 20.36 35.67 -24.81
N ARG A 765 20.43 34.47 -25.41
CA ARG A 765 21.46 34.10 -26.42
C ARG A 765 21.25 34.80 -27.76
N GLY A 766 20.11 35.47 -27.99
CA GLY A 766 19.74 36.04 -29.29
C GLY A 766 19.41 34.99 -30.36
N GLN A 767 19.07 33.76 -29.95
CA GLN A 767 18.70 32.66 -30.85
C GLN A 767 17.24 32.76 -31.31
N MET A 768 16.42 33.54 -30.60
CA MET A 768 15.11 34.01 -31.05
C MET A 768 14.79 35.38 -30.46
N ALA A 769 13.84 36.09 -31.05
CA ALA A 769 13.27 37.29 -30.46
C ALA A 769 12.34 36.93 -29.29
N ALA A 770 12.17 37.86 -28.33
CA ALA A 770 11.11 37.74 -27.32
C ALA A 770 9.74 37.93 -27.97
N GLU A 771 8.82 37.00 -27.70
CA GLU A 771 7.42 37.11 -28.11
C GLU A 771 6.77 38.34 -27.43
N ARG A 772 5.94 39.05 -28.17
CA ARG A 772 5.24 40.28 -27.74
C ARG A 772 3.75 40.05 -27.50
N ASN A 773 3.16 39.00 -28.05
CA ASN A 773 1.78 38.62 -27.79
C ASN A 773 1.71 37.63 -26.61
N ILE A 774 1.11 38.09 -25.50
CA ILE A 774 0.91 37.29 -24.29
C ILE A 774 0.06 36.04 -24.52
N VAL A 775 -0.94 36.11 -25.41
CA VAL A 775 -1.81 34.96 -25.75
C VAL A 775 -1.01 33.88 -26.47
N ASP A 776 -0.10 34.29 -27.35
CA ASP A 776 0.70 33.37 -28.17
C ASP A 776 1.78 32.68 -27.31
N PHE A 777 2.45 33.44 -26.44
CA PHE A 777 3.39 32.89 -25.48
C PHE A 777 2.71 31.95 -24.45
N ALA A 778 1.55 32.35 -23.91
CA ALA A 778 0.79 31.53 -23.00
C ALA A 778 0.29 30.25 -23.66
N PHE A 779 -0.17 30.30 -24.92
CA PHE A 779 -0.57 29.11 -25.67
C PHE A 779 0.61 28.14 -25.87
N TYR A 780 1.80 28.63 -26.24
CA TYR A 780 3.01 27.80 -26.33
C TYR A 780 3.29 27.04 -25.02
N LEU A 781 3.34 27.76 -23.89
CA LEU A 781 3.77 27.18 -22.61
C LEU A 781 2.70 26.29 -21.97
N THR A 782 1.41 26.53 -22.28
CA THR A 782 0.28 25.76 -21.70
C THR A 782 -0.25 24.66 -22.62
N PHE A 783 0.25 24.50 -23.85
CA PHE A 783 -0.36 23.61 -24.86
C PHE A 783 -0.59 22.17 -24.34
N PHE A 784 -1.85 21.79 -24.14
CA PHE A 784 -2.20 20.60 -23.35
C PHE A 784 -1.58 19.26 -23.81
N PRO A 785 -1.34 18.97 -25.11
CA PRO A 785 -0.73 17.70 -25.51
C PRO A 785 0.72 17.54 -25.02
N GLN A 786 1.44 18.66 -24.79
CA GLN A 786 2.82 18.62 -24.30
C GLN A 786 2.96 18.93 -22.81
N LEU A 787 1.98 19.59 -22.20
CA LEU A 787 2.10 20.24 -20.88
C LEU A 787 2.46 19.30 -19.72
N VAL A 788 1.80 18.13 -19.61
CA VAL A 788 1.93 17.30 -18.40
C VAL A 788 3.16 16.39 -18.45
N SER A 789 3.33 15.63 -19.53
CA SER A 789 4.48 14.73 -19.72
C SER A 789 4.84 14.49 -21.20
N GLY A 790 4.53 15.44 -22.09
CA GLY A 790 4.83 15.29 -23.51
C GLY A 790 6.28 15.59 -23.87
N PRO A 791 6.63 15.64 -25.16
CA PRO A 791 7.95 16.08 -25.61
C PRO A 791 8.25 17.49 -25.09
N ILE A 792 9.46 17.70 -24.55
CA ILE A 792 9.94 19.04 -24.17
C ILE A 792 10.29 19.81 -25.45
N VAL A 793 9.34 20.60 -25.96
CA VAL A 793 9.48 21.37 -27.20
C VAL A 793 10.07 22.75 -26.93
N ARG A 794 10.82 23.29 -27.90
CA ARG A 794 11.41 24.63 -27.83
C ARG A 794 10.47 25.66 -28.43
N ALA A 795 10.41 26.85 -27.85
CA ALA A 795 9.65 27.98 -28.41
C ALA A 795 10.06 28.29 -29.86
N SER A 796 11.36 28.16 -30.18
CA SER A 796 11.93 28.29 -31.52
C SER A 796 11.51 27.20 -32.51
N GLU A 797 11.02 26.04 -32.05
CA GLU A 797 10.43 24.98 -32.89
C GLU A 797 8.89 25.10 -32.98
N PHE A 798 8.22 25.69 -31.97
CA PHE A 798 6.76 25.72 -31.85
C PHE A 798 6.12 27.02 -32.35
N ILE A 799 6.56 28.19 -31.85
CA ILE A 799 5.92 29.49 -32.13
C ILE A 799 5.85 29.79 -33.65
N PRO A 800 6.88 29.52 -34.47
CA PRO A 800 6.78 29.71 -35.92
C PRO A 800 5.63 28.92 -36.59
N GLN A 801 5.20 27.79 -36.03
CA GLN A 801 4.09 27.00 -36.57
C GLN A 801 2.73 27.70 -36.35
N MET A 802 2.61 28.54 -35.32
CA MET A 802 1.38 29.27 -34.97
C MET A 802 1.03 30.38 -35.98
N HIS A 803 2.04 30.95 -36.64
CA HIS A 803 1.84 31.95 -37.70
C HIS A 803 1.55 31.33 -39.08
N GLY A 804 1.55 29.99 -39.19
CA GLY A 804 1.34 29.26 -40.43
C GLY A 804 -0.14 29.10 -40.85
N ASN A 805 -0.39 28.05 -41.64
CA ASN A 805 -1.72 27.60 -42.05
C ASN A 805 -1.97 26.18 -41.49
N TYR A 806 -3.03 25.97 -40.72
CA TYR A 806 -3.34 24.70 -40.03
C TYR A 806 -3.89 23.59 -40.94
N THR A 807 -3.42 23.51 -42.19
CA THR A 807 -3.86 22.51 -43.17
C THR A 807 -2.90 21.33 -43.23
N ILE A 808 -3.31 20.17 -42.72
CA ILE A 808 -2.53 18.92 -42.83
C ILE A 808 -2.85 18.16 -44.13
N SER A 809 -1.91 17.40 -44.66
CA SER A 809 -2.13 16.45 -45.75
C SER A 809 -3.00 15.26 -45.32
N ARG A 810 -3.48 14.44 -46.28
CA ARG A 810 -4.13 13.15 -45.94
C ARG A 810 -3.14 12.19 -45.26
N ASN A 811 -1.86 12.25 -45.64
CA ASN A 811 -0.84 11.37 -45.11
C ASN A 811 -0.51 11.71 -43.64
N GLU A 812 -0.42 12.99 -43.31
CA GLU A 812 -0.25 13.46 -41.92
C GLU A 812 -1.46 13.13 -41.04
N PHE A 813 -2.70 13.24 -41.56
CA PHE A 813 -3.89 12.76 -40.83
C PHE A 813 -3.77 11.25 -40.52
N GLY A 814 -3.45 10.43 -41.51
CA GLY A 814 -3.28 8.98 -41.33
C GLY A 814 -2.13 8.65 -40.37
N TYR A 815 -1.06 9.43 -40.36
CA TYR A 815 0.08 9.25 -39.45
C TYR A 815 -0.26 9.66 -38.01
N GLY A 816 -0.93 10.81 -37.82
CA GLY A 816 -1.39 11.26 -36.49
C GLY A 816 -2.39 10.29 -35.87
N LEU A 817 -3.35 9.78 -36.67
CA LEU A 817 -4.28 8.73 -36.25
C LEU A 817 -3.55 7.42 -35.92
N PHE A 818 -2.57 7.02 -36.73
CA PHE A 818 -1.76 5.82 -36.47
C PHE A 818 -1.02 5.93 -35.12
N LEU A 819 -0.41 7.09 -34.82
CA LEU A 819 0.28 7.31 -33.54
C LEU A 819 -0.69 7.24 -32.35
N ILE A 820 -1.88 7.84 -32.44
CA ILE A 820 -2.92 7.74 -31.40
C ILE A 820 -3.28 6.28 -31.12
N LEU A 821 -3.62 5.51 -32.16
CA LEU A 821 -4.02 4.10 -32.01
C LEU A 821 -2.87 3.24 -31.47
N GLN A 822 -1.64 3.42 -31.98
CA GLN A 822 -0.45 2.72 -31.49
C GLN A 822 -0.18 3.05 -30.01
N GLY A 823 -0.33 4.31 -29.61
CA GLY A 823 -0.05 4.76 -28.24
C GLY A 823 -1.08 4.27 -27.22
N LEU A 824 -2.36 4.24 -27.58
CA LEU A 824 -3.42 3.66 -26.76
C LEU A 824 -3.21 2.15 -26.55
N ILE A 825 -2.87 1.41 -27.61
CA ILE A 825 -2.54 -0.03 -27.52
C ILE A 825 -1.33 -0.27 -26.61
N LYS A 826 -0.24 0.49 -26.81
CA LYS A 826 0.97 0.40 -25.96
C LYS A 826 0.67 0.57 -24.47
N LYS A 827 -0.17 1.55 -24.11
CA LYS A 827 -0.57 1.81 -22.73
C LYS A 827 -1.49 0.71 -22.21
N MET A 828 -2.71 0.62 -22.75
CA MET A 828 -3.79 -0.17 -22.14
C MET A 828 -3.67 -1.67 -22.37
N LEU A 829 -3.13 -2.13 -23.52
CA LEU A 829 -3.02 -3.56 -23.83
C LEU A 829 -1.67 -4.15 -23.39
N ILE A 830 -0.58 -3.38 -23.45
CA ILE A 830 0.75 -3.88 -23.06
C ILE A 830 1.10 -3.41 -21.64
N SER A 831 1.30 -2.10 -21.42
CA SER A 831 1.80 -1.56 -20.15
C SER A 831 0.95 -1.99 -18.94
N ASP A 832 -0.35 -1.75 -19.00
CA ASP A 832 -1.22 -1.86 -17.83
C ASP A 832 -1.49 -3.32 -17.43
N LEU A 833 -1.56 -4.23 -18.42
CA LEU A 833 -1.69 -5.66 -18.17
C LEU A 833 -0.41 -6.30 -17.60
N ILE A 834 0.79 -5.92 -18.08
CA ILE A 834 2.03 -6.47 -17.50
C ILE A 834 2.33 -5.87 -16.11
N SER A 835 1.93 -4.61 -15.87
CA SER A 835 2.01 -3.94 -14.56
C SER A 835 1.19 -4.70 -13.52
N THR A 836 -0.12 -4.78 -13.74
CA THR A 836 -1.10 -5.35 -12.79
C THR A 836 -1.06 -6.87 -12.74
N GLY A 837 -0.69 -7.54 -13.84
CA GLY A 837 -0.60 -8.99 -13.93
C GLY A 837 0.60 -9.59 -13.19
N PHE A 838 1.71 -8.86 -13.03
CA PHE A 838 2.93 -9.38 -12.42
C PHE A 838 3.84 -8.32 -11.79
N ILE A 839 4.24 -7.29 -12.55
CA ILE A 839 5.39 -6.44 -12.22
C ILE A 839 5.22 -5.67 -10.91
N ASP A 840 4.05 -5.06 -10.68
CA ASP A 840 3.83 -4.25 -9.47
C ASP A 840 4.00 -5.11 -8.20
N ARG A 841 3.47 -6.34 -8.19
CA ARG A 841 3.56 -7.28 -7.04
C ARG A 841 5.01 -7.65 -6.70
N VAL A 842 5.84 -7.90 -7.72
CA VAL A 842 7.26 -8.28 -7.52
C VAL A 842 8.09 -7.08 -7.03
N PHE A 843 7.84 -5.88 -7.55
CA PHE A 843 8.53 -4.67 -7.08
C PHE A 843 8.07 -4.19 -5.69
N GLU A 844 6.84 -4.52 -5.27
CA GLU A 844 6.32 -4.22 -3.94
C GLU A 844 6.82 -5.19 -2.86
N SER A 845 7.15 -6.44 -3.21
CA SER A 845 7.64 -7.44 -2.25
C SER A 845 8.70 -8.39 -2.85
N PRO A 846 9.89 -7.90 -3.26
CA PRO A 846 10.88 -8.73 -3.95
C PRO A 846 11.42 -9.91 -3.13
N ALA A 847 11.32 -9.86 -1.79
CA ALA A 847 11.85 -10.90 -0.88
C ALA A 847 11.01 -12.19 -0.76
N ILE A 848 9.85 -12.29 -1.41
CA ILE A 848 9.08 -13.56 -1.51
C ILE A 848 9.20 -14.24 -2.88
N TYR A 849 9.77 -13.57 -3.88
CA TYR A 849 9.93 -14.07 -5.24
C TYR A 849 11.34 -14.60 -5.49
N SER A 850 11.48 -15.61 -6.35
CA SER A 850 12.79 -16.14 -6.75
C SER A 850 13.63 -15.13 -7.53
N GLY A 851 14.92 -15.41 -7.69
CA GLY A 851 15.82 -14.64 -8.56
C GLY A 851 15.37 -14.63 -10.03
N PHE A 852 14.72 -15.70 -10.49
CA PHE A 852 14.15 -15.79 -11.84
C PHE A 852 12.95 -14.86 -12.00
N GLU A 853 12.02 -14.84 -11.04
CA GLU A 853 10.86 -13.95 -11.06
C GLU A 853 11.24 -12.48 -10.90
N ASN A 854 12.19 -12.17 -10.01
CA ASN A 854 12.76 -10.83 -9.88
C ASN A 854 13.41 -10.38 -11.20
N LEU A 855 14.21 -11.22 -11.86
CA LEU A 855 14.82 -10.91 -13.16
C LEU A 855 13.76 -10.74 -14.27
N MET A 856 12.73 -11.60 -14.29
CA MET A 856 11.59 -11.48 -15.22
C MET A 856 10.82 -10.16 -14.99
N ALA A 857 10.64 -9.73 -13.75
CA ALA A 857 9.99 -8.47 -13.42
C ALA A 857 10.83 -7.27 -13.84
N VAL A 858 12.16 -7.33 -13.72
CA VAL A 858 13.07 -6.28 -14.20
C VAL A 858 13.00 -6.11 -15.73
N TYR A 859 12.99 -7.20 -16.49
CA TYR A 859 12.77 -7.13 -17.94
C TYR A 859 11.34 -6.68 -18.29
N GLY A 860 10.33 -7.18 -17.59
CA GLY A 860 8.94 -6.76 -17.75
C GLY A 860 8.77 -5.25 -17.53
N TYR A 861 9.35 -4.70 -16.46
CA TYR A 861 9.33 -3.26 -16.18
C TYR A 861 10.11 -2.46 -17.22
N GLY A 862 11.23 -2.99 -17.71
CA GLY A 862 11.97 -2.39 -18.83
C GLY A 862 11.13 -2.26 -20.10
N LEU A 863 10.29 -3.25 -20.42
CA LEU A 863 9.28 -3.08 -21.47
C LEU A 863 8.21 -2.06 -21.09
N GLN A 864 7.65 -2.17 -19.88
CA GLN A 864 6.56 -1.33 -19.36
C GLN A 864 6.88 0.17 -19.47
N ILE A 865 8.00 0.63 -18.88
CA ILE A 865 8.39 2.05 -18.91
C ILE A 865 8.57 2.58 -20.34
N TYR A 866 9.00 1.73 -21.27
CA TYR A 866 9.07 2.08 -22.68
C TYR A 866 7.68 2.20 -23.33
N VAL A 867 6.78 1.23 -23.15
CA VAL A 867 5.46 1.26 -23.80
C VAL A 867 4.53 2.31 -23.19
N ASP A 868 4.56 2.52 -21.87
CA ASP A 868 3.80 3.56 -21.18
C ASP A 868 4.13 4.96 -21.71
N PHE A 869 5.41 5.34 -21.63
CA PHE A 869 5.85 6.70 -21.93
C PHE A 869 5.98 6.98 -23.44
N SER A 870 6.37 5.98 -24.24
CA SER A 870 6.26 6.12 -25.70
C SER A 870 4.80 6.11 -26.16
N GLY A 871 3.89 5.45 -25.43
CA GLY A 871 2.45 5.49 -25.69
C GLY A 871 1.86 6.87 -25.45
N TYR A 872 2.16 7.50 -24.30
CA TYR A 872 1.76 8.89 -24.02
C TYR A 872 2.25 9.84 -25.11
N THR A 873 3.54 9.76 -25.46
CA THR A 873 4.14 10.71 -26.43
C THR A 873 3.67 10.46 -27.86
N ASP A 874 3.38 9.24 -28.27
CA ASP A 874 2.73 8.96 -29.56
C ASP A 874 1.34 9.63 -29.64
N ILE A 875 0.51 9.48 -28.59
CA ILE A 875 -0.82 10.12 -28.53
C ILE A 875 -0.69 11.64 -28.57
N ALA A 876 0.20 12.22 -27.77
CA ALA A 876 0.47 13.66 -27.73
C ALA A 876 0.86 14.23 -29.10
N ILE A 877 1.79 13.57 -29.80
CA ILE A 877 2.26 13.97 -31.13
C ILE A 877 1.11 13.84 -32.15
N GLY A 878 0.33 12.76 -32.10
CA GLY A 878 -0.81 12.55 -32.99
C GLY A 878 -1.92 13.58 -32.80
N ILE A 879 -2.29 13.89 -31.56
CA ILE A 879 -3.32 14.89 -31.21
C ILE A 879 -2.89 16.30 -31.63
N ALA A 880 -1.65 16.67 -31.37
CA ALA A 880 -1.09 17.95 -31.86
C ALA A 880 -1.11 18.02 -33.39
N MET A 881 -0.80 16.91 -34.08
CA MET A 881 -0.82 16.83 -35.54
C MET A 881 -2.23 16.94 -36.12
N LEU A 882 -3.27 16.43 -35.46
CA LEU A 882 -4.67 16.65 -35.86
C LEU A 882 -5.08 18.14 -35.77
N MET A 883 -4.46 18.91 -34.88
CA MET A 883 -4.57 20.37 -34.79
C MET A 883 -3.55 21.13 -35.68
N GLY A 884 -2.73 20.43 -36.47
CA GLY A 884 -1.76 21.00 -37.41
C GLY A 884 -0.37 21.30 -36.86
N PHE A 885 -0.12 21.06 -35.56
CA PHE A 885 1.17 21.27 -34.91
C PHE A 885 2.04 20.02 -34.95
N ARG A 886 3.32 20.16 -35.32
CA ARG A 886 4.27 19.05 -35.45
C ARG A 886 5.22 19.07 -34.27
N LEU A 887 4.97 18.18 -33.30
CA LEU A 887 5.82 17.96 -32.13
C LEU A 887 6.94 16.94 -32.44
N PRO A 888 8.13 17.07 -31.83
CA PRO A 888 9.27 16.21 -32.12
C PRO A 888 9.15 14.83 -31.45
N LEU A 889 9.66 13.79 -32.12
CA LEU A 889 9.71 12.41 -31.60
C LEU A 889 10.52 12.33 -30.29
N ASN A 890 10.01 11.57 -29.32
CA ASN A 890 10.67 11.34 -28.03
C ASN A 890 11.37 9.98 -27.90
N PHE A 891 11.12 9.02 -28.81
CA PHE A 891 11.69 7.67 -28.77
C PHE A 891 12.03 7.12 -30.16
N ASN A 892 13.10 6.31 -30.26
CA ASN A 892 13.51 5.63 -31.51
C ASN A 892 14.14 4.25 -31.25
N SER A 893 13.29 3.26 -30.91
CA SER A 893 13.67 1.87 -30.59
C SER A 893 14.90 1.77 -29.65
N PRO A 894 14.82 2.30 -28.41
CA PRO A 894 15.97 2.48 -27.51
C PRO A 894 16.77 1.22 -27.19
N TYR A 895 16.15 0.05 -27.05
CA TYR A 895 16.86 -1.20 -26.73
C TYR A 895 17.61 -1.81 -27.92
N LYS A 896 17.61 -1.14 -29.09
CA LYS A 896 18.53 -1.42 -30.22
C LYS A 896 19.85 -0.67 -30.14
N ALA A 897 20.08 0.12 -29.09
CA ALA A 897 21.33 0.84 -28.90
C ALA A 897 22.50 -0.12 -28.63
N ALA A 898 23.61 0.04 -29.35
CA ALA A 898 24.83 -0.73 -29.11
C ALA A 898 25.81 -0.05 -28.13
N SER A 899 25.45 1.12 -27.58
CA SER A 899 26.18 1.77 -26.50
C SER A 899 25.28 2.68 -25.65
N PRO A 900 25.64 3.01 -24.39
CA PRO A 900 24.89 3.95 -23.53
C PRO A 900 24.65 5.32 -24.19
N GLY A 901 25.64 5.85 -24.90
CA GLY A 901 25.53 7.10 -25.65
C GLY A 901 24.61 6.99 -26.88
N GLU A 902 24.41 5.81 -27.44
CA GLU A 902 23.35 5.58 -28.44
C GLU A 902 21.97 5.45 -27.79
N PHE A 903 21.86 4.78 -26.63
CA PHE A 903 20.61 4.69 -25.87
C PHE A 903 20.07 6.09 -25.55
N TRP A 904 20.92 6.99 -25.05
CA TRP A 904 20.56 8.39 -24.79
C TRP A 904 20.27 9.24 -26.05
N ARG A 905 20.51 8.75 -27.27
CA ARG A 905 20.02 9.34 -28.53
C ARG A 905 18.69 8.74 -29.01
N ARG A 906 18.19 7.70 -28.36
CA ARG A 906 16.96 6.94 -28.71
C ARG A 906 15.91 6.93 -27.60
N TRP A 907 16.31 7.22 -26.36
CA TRP A 907 15.49 7.33 -25.16
C TRP A 907 15.27 8.80 -24.79
N HIS A 908 14.03 9.17 -24.42
CA HIS A 908 13.64 10.51 -23.96
C HIS A 908 14.32 11.66 -24.73
N ILE A 909 14.24 11.61 -26.06
CA ILE A 909 15.04 12.39 -26.99
C ILE A 909 14.85 13.91 -26.82
N SER A 910 13.71 14.39 -26.30
CA SER A 910 13.52 15.81 -25.96
C SER A 910 14.36 16.24 -24.74
N LEU A 911 14.27 15.51 -23.62
CA LEU A 911 15.06 15.77 -22.41
C LEU A 911 16.55 15.61 -22.68
N SER A 912 16.94 14.56 -23.40
CA SER A 912 18.34 14.32 -23.81
C SER A 912 18.91 15.52 -24.60
N ARG A 913 18.15 16.05 -25.58
CA ARG A 913 18.53 17.28 -26.30
C ARG A 913 18.58 18.51 -25.38
N TRP A 914 17.66 18.63 -24.43
CA TRP A 914 17.62 19.74 -23.46
C TRP A 914 18.86 19.74 -22.56
N LEU A 915 19.14 18.61 -21.88
CA LEU A 915 20.32 18.44 -21.02
C LEU A 915 21.63 18.69 -21.80
N LYS A 916 21.69 18.23 -23.06
CA LYS A 916 22.86 18.44 -23.92
C LYS A 916 23.08 19.93 -24.27
N ASP A 917 22.04 20.66 -24.68
CA ASP A 917 22.16 22.04 -25.21
C ASP A 917 22.07 23.16 -24.14
N TYR A 918 21.43 22.90 -22.99
CA TYR A 918 21.25 23.89 -21.91
C TYR A 918 22.13 23.65 -20.68
N LEU A 919 22.67 22.43 -20.48
CA LEU A 919 23.53 22.10 -19.33
C LEU A 919 24.93 21.64 -19.78
N TYR A 920 25.05 20.53 -20.51
CA TYR A 920 26.35 19.93 -20.86
C TYR A 920 27.25 20.83 -21.72
N ILE A 921 26.71 21.42 -22.81
CA ILE A 921 27.47 22.31 -23.69
C ILE A 921 27.92 23.60 -22.97
N PRO A 922 27.05 24.31 -22.21
CA PRO A 922 27.46 25.46 -21.38
C PRO A 922 28.54 25.18 -20.34
N LEU A 923 28.60 23.98 -19.74
CA LEU A 923 29.71 23.55 -18.87
C LEU A 923 31.05 23.36 -19.63
N GLY A 924 31.07 23.57 -20.94
CA GLY A 924 32.21 23.40 -21.84
C GLY A 924 32.20 22.09 -22.63
N GLY A 925 31.22 21.21 -22.39
CA GLY A 925 31.04 19.93 -23.06
C GLY A 925 32.34 19.11 -23.14
N SER A 926 32.70 18.73 -24.36
CA SER A 926 33.93 17.96 -24.66
C SER A 926 35.20 18.81 -24.87
N ARG A 927 35.15 20.15 -24.73
CA ARG A 927 36.23 21.04 -25.22
C ARG A 927 37.44 21.20 -24.30
N LYS A 928 37.28 20.98 -22.98
CA LYS A 928 38.34 21.22 -21.97
C LYS A 928 39.10 19.95 -21.56
N GLY A 929 39.37 19.05 -22.50
CA GLY A 929 40.09 17.79 -22.26
C GLY A 929 39.24 16.67 -21.64
N PRO A 930 39.83 15.47 -21.41
CA PRO A 930 39.10 14.28 -20.98
C PRO A 930 38.51 14.42 -19.58
N LEU A 931 39.29 14.83 -18.58
CA LEU A 931 38.84 14.94 -17.18
C LEU A 931 37.65 15.90 -17.02
N ARG A 932 37.70 17.10 -17.62
CA ARG A 932 36.56 18.03 -17.59
C ARG A 932 35.38 17.51 -18.40
N THR A 933 35.58 16.72 -19.46
CA THR A 933 34.44 16.02 -20.09
C THR A 933 33.80 15.05 -19.10
N GLY A 934 34.60 14.26 -18.36
CA GLY A 934 34.10 13.30 -17.38
C GLY A 934 33.26 13.97 -16.29
N ILE A 935 33.78 15.04 -15.69
CA ILE A 935 33.05 15.86 -14.72
C ILE A 935 31.75 16.42 -15.33
N ASN A 936 31.81 16.98 -16.54
CA ASN A 936 30.64 17.53 -17.22
C ASN A 936 29.56 16.46 -17.51
N LEU A 937 29.95 15.23 -17.87
CA LEU A 937 29.03 14.10 -18.05
C LEU A 937 28.41 13.68 -16.71
N MET A 938 29.20 13.50 -15.66
CA MET A 938 28.70 13.16 -14.31
C MET A 938 27.72 14.20 -13.80
N VAL A 939 28.06 15.49 -13.86
CA VAL A 939 27.15 16.59 -13.43
C VAL A 939 25.86 16.60 -14.25
N THR A 940 25.94 16.39 -15.57
CA THR A 940 24.75 16.35 -16.44
C THR A 940 23.83 15.19 -16.08
N MET A 941 24.38 13.99 -15.82
CA MET A 941 23.57 12.81 -15.52
C MET A 941 23.09 12.74 -14.08
N LEU A 942 23.83 13.27 -13.11
CA LEU A 942 23.37 13.41 -11.71
C LEU A 942 22.21 14.41 -11.61
N LEU A 943 22.31 15.57 -12.27
CA LEU A 943 21.20 16.54 -12.35
C LEU A 943 20.02 16.00 -13.19
N GLY A 944 20.29 15.20 -14.22
CA GLY A 944 19.26 14.44 -14.95
C GLY A 944 18.54 13.42 -14.08
N GLY A 945 19.26 12.73 -13.19
CA GLY A 945 18.70 11.82 -12.18
C GLY A 945 17.79 12.55 -11.20
N LEU A 946 18.30 13.61 -10.55
CA LEU A 946 17.50 14.46 -9.65
C LEU A 946 16.24 15.03 -10.32
N TRP A 947 16.32 15.41 -11.61
CA TRP A 947 15.14 15.86 -12.36
C TRP A 947 14.03 14.80 -12.46
N HIS A 948 14.37 13.51 -12.50
CA HIS A 948 13.36 12.45 -12.45
C HIS A 948 12.67 12.41 -11.08
N GLY A 949 13.41 12.35 -9.97
CA GLY A 949 12.82 12.31 -8.63
C GLY A 949 13.76 12.65 -7.48
N ALA A 950 13.17 13.13 -6.39
CA ALA A 950 13.87 13.65 -5.20
C ALA A 950 14.23 12.54 -4.19
N ALA A 951 15.00 11.54 -4.63
CA ALA A 951 15.44 10.44 -3.77
C ALA A 951 16.78 9.87 -4.21
N THR A 952 17.57 9.36 -3.26
CA THR A 952 18.94 8.84 -3.46
C THR A 952 19.02 7.78 -4.56
N ARG A 953 17.98 6.98 -4.78
CA ARG A 953 17.89 5.99 -5.87
C ARG A 953 18.04 6.62 -7.27
N PHE A 954 17.47 7.81 -7.49
CA PHE A 954 17.60 8.54 -8.75
C PHE A 954 18.99 9.19 -8.91
N VAL A 955 19.63 9.57 -7.80
CA VAL A 955 21.02 10.04 -7.80
C VAL A 955 21.97 8.91 -8.20
N VAL A 956 21.79 7.71 -7.65
CA VAL A 956 22.54 6.49 -8.02
C VAL A 956 22.33 6.14 -9.49
N TRP A 957 21.07 6.10 -9.95
CA TRP A 957 20.71 5.88 -11.36
C TRP A 957 21.40 6.87 -12.32
N GLY A 958 21.34 8.17 -12.00
CA GLY A 958 22.01 9.23 -12.77
C GLY A 958 23.53 9.08 -12.75
N GLY A 959 24.11 8.79 -11.58
CA GLY A 959 25.54 8.57 -11.41
C GLY A 959 26.06 7.40 -12.25
N LEU A 960 25.38 6.25 -12.21
CA LEU A 960 25.76 5.05 -12.96
C LEU A 960 25.64 5.26 -14.48
N HIS A 961 24.60 5.96 -14.96
CA HIS A 961 24.54 6.39 -16.37
C HIS A 961 25.67 7.37 -16.73
N GLY A 962 26.07 8.27 -15.82
CA GLY A 962 27.24 9.13 -15.98
C GLY A 962 28.52 8.34 -16.16
N VAL A 963 28.79 7.39 -15.26
CA VAL A 963 29.97 6.49 -15.31
C VAL A 963 29.99 5.72 -16.63
N ALA A 964 28.87 5.15 -17.07
CA ALA A 964 28.78 4.41 -18.33
C ALA A 964 29.13 5.27 -19.56
N LEU A 965 28.75 6.55 -19.58
CA LEU A 965 29.13 7.49 -20.65
C LEU A 965 30.62 7.89 -20.59
N VAL A 966 31.20 7.96 -19.39
CA VAL A 966 32.65 8.20 -19.22
C VAL A 966 33.45 6.98 -19.68
N VAL A 967 33.06 5.78 -19.27
CA VAL A 967 33.67 4.50 -19.71
C VAL A 967 33.57 4.34 -21.22
N GLU A 968 32.42 4.62 -21.84
CA GLU A 968 32.29 4.62 -23.30
C GLU A 968 33.26 5.61 -23.97
N LYS A 969 33.45 6.81 -23.40
CA LYS A 969 34.38 7.79 -23.98
C LYS A 969 35.85 7.38 -23.82
N ILE A 970 36.22 6.75 -22.70
CA ILE A 970 37.56 6.18 -22.49
C ILE A 970 37.79 5.01 -23.46
N TRP A 971 36.82 4.11 -23.61
CA TRP A 971 36.89 2.97 -24.55
C TRP A 971 37.06 3.44 -26.00
N ARG A 972 36.31 4.48 -26.42
CA ARG A 972 36.47 5.11 -27.74
C ARG A 972 37.83 5.79 -27.93
N TRP A 973 38.47 6.27 -26.86
CA TRP A 973 39.80 6.88 -26.93
C TRP A 973 40.91 5.83 -27.04
N LEU A 974 40.85 4.76 -26.23
CA LEU A 974 41.80 3.63 -26.27
C LEU A 974 41.68 2.80 -27.55
N PHE A 975 40.45 2.35 -27.88
CA PHE A 975 40.20 1.34 -28.89
C PHE A 975 39.54 1.87 -30.17
N GLY A 976 39.32 3.18 -30.29
CA GLY A 976 38.60 3.79 -31.42
C GLY A 976 39.26 3.62 -32.80
N LYS A 977 40.53 3.21 -32.87
CA LYS A 977 41.22 2.83 -34.11
C LYS A 977 40.93 1.38 -34.54
N VAL A 978 40.43 0.53 -33.63
CA VAL A 978 40.13 -0.88 -33.91
C VAL A 978 38.75 -0.97 -34.57
N SER A 979 38.73 -1.18 -35.89
CA SER A 979 37.49 -1.31 -36.67
C SER A 979 36.80 -2.65 -36.44
N VAL A 980 36.16 -2.84 -35.27
CA VAL A 980 35.37 -4.04 -34.95
C VAL A 980 34.00 -4.01 -35.66
N ARG A 981 33.99 -3.75 -36.97
CA ARG A 981 32.80 -3.66 -37.82
C ARG A 981 32.24 -5.04 -38.22
N LYS A 982 32.33 -6.02 -37.31
CA LYS A 982 31.77 -7.38 -37.45
C LYS A 982 30.39 -7.44 -36.79
N ARG A 983 29.41 -8.11 -37.43
CA ARG A 983 28.00 -8.18 -36.95
C ARG A 983 27.88 -8.64 -35.48
N GLY A 984 28.68 -9.64 -35.06
CA GLY A 984 28.68 -10.14 -33.69
C GLY A 984 29.02 -9.10 -32.62
N ALA A 985 29.95 -8.19 -32.88
CA ALA A 985 30.32 -7.13 -31.93
C ALA A 985 29.20 -6.09 -31.75
N HIS A 986 28.42 -5.82 -32.81
CA HIS A 986 27.24 -4.96 -32.71
C HIS A 986 26.13 -5.63 -31.88
N ILE A 987 25.90 -6.94 -32.06
CA ILE A 987 24.94 -7.72 -31.26
C ILE A 987 25.37 -7.78 -29.80
N ALA A 988 26.65 -8.04 -29.52
CA ALA A 988 27.19 -8.02 -28.15
C ALA A 988 27.04 -6.64 -27.49
N GLY A 989 27.32 -5.55 -28.22
CA GLY A 989 27.09 -4.18 -27.74
C GLY A 989 25.62 -3.90 -27.40
N ILE A 990 24.67 -4.43 -28.18
CA ILE A 990 23.23 -4.35 -27.88
C ILE A 990 22.90 -5.14 -26.62
N LEU A 991 23.35 -6.39 -26.48
CA LEU A 991 23.07 -7.23 -25.32
C LEU A 991 23.65 -6.63 -24.02
N ILE A 992 24.88 -6.11 -24.06
CA ILE A 992 25.52 -5.44 -22.91
C ILE A 992 24.76 -4.16 -22.55
N THR A 993 24.43 -3.31 -23.53
CA THR A 993 23.72 -2.05 -23.30
C THR A 993 22.30 -2.31 -22.78
N PHE A 994 21.61 -3.32 -23.29
CA PHE A 994 20.27 -3.72 -22.83
C PHE A 994 20.30 -4.18 -21.37
N ASN A 995 21.18 -5.12 -21.01
CA ASN A 995 21.27 -5.63 -19.63
C ASN A 995 21.69 -4.54 -18.64
N PHE A 996 22.63 -3.66 -19.01
CA PHE A 996 22.99 -2.50 -18.20
C PHE A 996 21.78 -1.59 -17.96
N VAL A 997 21.02 -1.25 -19.00
CA VAL A 997 19.83 -0.40 -18.88
C VAL A 997 18.72 -1.08 -18.06
N SER A 998 18.52 -2.40 -18.21
CA SER A 998 17.55 -3.14 -17.39
C SER A 998 17.95 -3.17 -15.92
N PHE A 999 19.23 -3.38 -15.60
CA PHE A 999 19.75 -3.27 -14.23
C PHE A 999 19.56 -1.85 -13.65
N MET A 1000 19.74 -0.79 -14.46
CA MET A 1000 19.42 0.58 -14.02
C MET A 1000 17.96 0.75 -13.61
N TRP A 1001 16.99 0.09 -14.28
CA TRP A 1001 15.58 0.27 -13.97
C TRP A 1001 15.16 -0.20 -12.57
N ILE A 1002 15.94 -1.07 -11.90
CA ILE A 1002 15.72 -1.46 -10.50
C ILE A 1002 15.66 -0.21 -9.60
N PHE A 1003 16.67 0.65 -9.71
CA PHE A 1003 16.76 1.91 -8.96
C PHE A 1003 15.71 2.96 -9.36
N PHE A 1004 15.06 2.79 -10.51
CA PHE A 1004 14.03 3.70 -11.01
C PHE A 1004 12.61 3.31 -10.53
N ARG A 1005 12.34 2.01 -10.32
CA ARG A 1005 11.01 1.50 -9.92
C ARG A 1005 10.86 1.15 -8.44
N ALA A 1006 11.93 0.76 -7.74
CA ALA A 1006 11.85 0.37 -6.32
C ALA A 1006 11.37 1.52 -5.42
N CYS A 1007 10.49 1.23 -4.46
CA CYS A 1007 9.90 2.25 -3.59
C CYS A 1007 10.89 2.73 -2.51
N THR A 1008 11.86 1.89 -2.10
CA THR A 1008 12.99 2.23 -1.22
C THR A 1008 14.33 1.80 -1.81
N MET A 1009 15.45 2.28 -1.26
CA MET A 1009 16.79 1.79 -1.63
C MET A 1009 16.99 0.33 -1.17
N GLU A 1010 16.43 -0.03 -0.01
CA GLU A 1010 16.46 -1.38 0.56
C GLU A 1010 15.82 -2.41 -0.38
N GLN A 1011 14.63 -2.13 -0.92
CA GLN A 1011 13.96 -3.00 -1.90
C GLN A 1011 14.82 -3.22 -3.15
N ALA A 1012 15.56 -2.21 -3.62
CA ALA A 1012 16.47 -2.35 -4.74
C ALA A 1012 17.62 -3.32 -4.42
N VAL A 1013 18.21 -3.23 -3.22
CA VAL A 1013 19.26 -4.15 -2.75
C VAL A 1013 18.72 -5.57 -2.58
N ILE A 1014 17.51 -5.74 -2.01
CA ILE A 1014 16.84 -7.04 -1.87
C ILE A 1014 16.61 -7.70 -3.24
N MET A 1015 16.08 -6.96 -4.21
CA MET A 1015 15.85 -7.46 -5.58
C MET A 1015 17.16 -7.89 -6.26
N ILE A 1016 18.24 -7.10 -6.09
CA ILE A 1016 19.56 -7.46 -6.61
C ILE A 1016 20.08 -8.74 -5.95
N ASN A 1017 19.96 -8.87 -4.63
CA ASN A 1017 20.40 -10.06 -3.91
C ASN A 1017 19.65 -11.32 -4.38
N GLN A 1018 18.31 -11.27 -4.48
CA GLN A 1018 17.50 -12.38 -4.99
C GLN A 1018 17.96 -12.83 -6.39
N ILE A 1019 18.20 -11.88 -7.30
CA ILE A 1019 18.69 -12.16 -8.67
C ILE A 1019 20.06 -12.88 -8.66
N PHE A 1020 20.94 -12.62 -7.70
CA PHE A 1020 22.27 -13.24 -7.66
C PHE A 1020 22.38 -14.50 -6.78
N SER A 1021 21.49 -14.73 -5.82
CA SER A 1021 21.59 -15.86 -4.87
C SER A 1021 20.43 -16.87 -4.87
N SER A 1022 19.30 -16.56 -5.51
CA SER A 1022 18.01 -17.25 -5.27
C SER A 1022 17.38 -17.86 -6.52
N PHE A 1023 18.19 -18.47 -7.37
CA PHE A 1023 17.72 -19.20 -8.56
C PHE A 1023 17.36 -20.65 -8.22
N SER A 1024 16.10 -21.05 -8.43
CA SER A 1024 15.62 -22.44 -8.27
C SER A 1024 15.21 -23.03 -9.63
N PRO A 1025 16.07 -23.85 -10.29
CA PRO A 1025 15.80 -24.33 -11.65
C PRO A 1025 14.57 -25.23 -11.83
N GLY A 1026 14.08 -25.86 -10.77
CA GLY A 1026 12.89 -26.71 -10.84
C GLY A 1026 11.60 -25.92 -11.12
N ASP A 1027 11.52 -24.70 -10.61
CA ASP A 1027 10.27 -23.92 -10.56
C ASP A 1027 10.00 -23.11 -11.84
N TYR A 1028 11.00 -22.91 -12.70
CA TYR A 1028 10.89 -22.04 -13.88
C TYR A 1028 9.73 -22.43 -14.80
N GLY A 1029 9.49 -23.74 -15.00
CA GLY A 1029 8.39 -24.23 -15.81
C GLY A 1029 7.02 -23.88 -15.21
N LEU A 1030 6.87 -24.03 -13.89
CA LEU A 1030 5.65 -23.70 -13.16
C LEU A 1030 5.38 -22.19 -13.16
N VAL A 1031 6.41 -21.38 -12.92
CA VAL A 1031 6.34 -19.90 -13.00
C VAL A 1031 5.92 -19.43 -14.40
N LEU A 1032 6.54 -19.98 -15.46
CA LEU A 1032 6.22 -19.61 -16.84
C LEU A 1032 4.80 -20.01 -17.27
N MET A 1033 4.28 -21.13 -16.78
CA MET A 1033 2.87 -21.51 -17.01
C MET A 1033 1.91 -20.64 -16.20
N SER A 1034 2.22 -20.36 -14.94
CA SER A 1034 1.38 -19.57 -14.02
C SER A 1034 1.21 -18.12 -14.49
N TYR A 1035 2.24 -17.54 -15.10
CA TYR A 1035 2.22 -16.17 -15.64
C TYR A 1035 2.17 -16.11 -17.17
N LEU A 1036 1.77 -17.21 -17.85
CA LEU A 1036 1.87 -17.36 -19.31
C LEU A 1036 1.29 -16.18 -20.13
N PRO A 1037 0.12 -15.58 -19.81
CA PRO A 1037 -0.38 -14.41 -20.54
C PRO A 1037 0.55 -13.19 -20.45
N VAL A 1038 1.15 -12.96 -19.28
CA VAL A 1038 2.10 -11.86 -19.06
C VAL A 1038 3.42 -12.14 -19.78
N VAL A 1039 3.91 -13.38 -19.73
CA VAL A 1039 5.11 -13.83 -20.47
C VAL A 1039 4.93 -13.60 -21.97
N VAL A 1040 3.77 -13.98 -22.53
CA VAL A 1040 3.43 -13.76 -23.95
C VAL A 1040 3.39 -12.28 -24.30
N LEU A 1041 2.82 -11.41 -23.45
CA LEU A 1041 2.84 -9.95 -23.65
C LEU A 1041 4.26 -9.36 -23.60
N ILE A 1042 5.12 -9.81 -22.68
CA ILE A 1042 6.51 -9.37 -22.58
C ILE A 1042 7.31 -9.80 -23.83
N VAL A 1043 7.23 -11.07 -24.21
CA VAL A 1043 7.94 -11.63 -25.36
C VAL A 1043 7.48 -10.99 -26.67
N SER A 1044 6.17 -10.87 -26.90
CA SER A 1044 5.62 -10.22 -28.10
C SER A 1044 5.96 -8.73 -28.15
N GLY A 1045 5.91 -8.02 -27.03
CA GLY A 1045 6.34 -6.62 -26.93
C GLY A 1045 7.81 -6.42 -27.29
N TYR A 1046 8.70 -7.32 -26.86
CA TYR A 1046 10.11 -7.30 -27.28
C TYR A 1046 10.30 -7.68 -28.76
N ILE A 1047 9.57 -8.66 -29.31
CA ILE A 1047 9.60 -8.98 -30.75
C ILE A 1047 9.21 -7.74 -31.56
N LEU A 1048 8.10 -7.08 -31.22
CA LEU A 1048 7.64 -5.83 -31.84
C LEU A 1048 8.66 -4.69 -31.66
N HIS A 1049 9.37 -4.61 -30.53
CA HIS A 1049 10.49 -3.69 -30.35
C HIS A 1049 11.62 -3.99 -31.35
N PHE A 1050 12.03 -5.25 -31.48
CA PHE A 1050 13.18 -5.64 -32.28
C PHE A 1050 12.93 -5.77 -33.79
N LEU A 1051 11.68 -5.77 -34.27
CA LEU A 1051 11.32 -5.72 -35.70
C LEU A 1051 12.15 -4.70 -36.52
N PRO A 1052 12.57 -5.01 -37.77
CA PRO A 1052 13.30 -4.09 -38.64
C PRO A 1052 12.55 -2.78 -38.89
N VAL A 1053 13.28 -1.67 -39.07
CA VAL A 1053 12.67 -0.35 -39.33
C VAL A 1053 11.85 -0.37 -40.62
N THR A 1054 12.33 -1.07 -41.65
CA THR A 1054 11.58 -1.29 -42.90
C THR A 1054 10.19 -1.86 -42.65
N VAL A 1055 10.07 -2.93 -41.87
CA VAL A 1055 8.79 -3.55 -41.51
C VAL A 1055 7.88 -2.56 -40.76
N LYS A 1056 8.45 -1.77 -39.84
CA LYS A 1056 7.70 -0.76 -39.08
C LYS A 1056 7.15 0.37 -39.95
N GLU A 1057 7.92 0.84 -40.93
CA GLU A 1057 7.45 1.81 -41.91
C GLU A 1057 6.50 1.18 -42.95
N SER A 1058 6.61 -0.12 -43.25
CA SER A 1058 5.71 -0.82 -44.17
C SER A 1058 4.28 -0.90 -43.66
N TYR A 1059 4.03 -1.41 -42.43
CA TYR A 1059 2.65 -1.50 -41.92
C TYR A 1059 2.06 -0.11 -41.63
N ARG A 1060 2.88 0.84 -41.18
CA ARG A 1060 2.48 2.25 -41.01
C ARG A 1060 2.10 2.87 -42.36
N GLY A 1061 2.93 2.70 -43.38
CA GLY A 1061 2.70 3.19 -44.73
C GLY A 1061 1.46 2.58 -45.37
N LEU A 1062 1.18 1.30 -45.12
CA LEU A 1062 -0.06 0.64 -45.51
C LEU A 1062 -1.27 1.34 -44.86
N PHE A 1063 -1.28 1.50 -43.52
CA PHE A 1063 -2.38 2.17 -42.80
C PHE A 1063 -2.61 3.61 -43.30
N ILE A 1064 -1.54 4.38 -43.54
CA ILE A 1064 -1.63 5.76 -44.06
C ILE A 1064 -2.28 5.81 -45.45
N ARG A 1065 -2.05 4.81 -46.30
CA ARG A 1065 -2.61 4.71 -47.66
C ARG A 1065 -4.09 4.29 -47.68
N LEU A 1066 -4.57 3.59 -46.65
CA LEU A 1066 -5.95 3.07 -46.58
C LEU A 1066 -7.01 4.17 -46.83
N PRO A 1067 -8.14 3.83 -47.50
CA PRO A 1067 -9.30 4.71 -47.59
C PRO A 1067 -9.77 5.19 -46.21
N LEU A 1068 -10.36 6.39 -46.14
CA LEU A 1068 -10.77 6.98 -44.86
C LEU A 1068 -11.78 6.10 -44.11
N ALA A 1069 -12.67 5.40 -44.82
CA ALA A 1069 -13.60 4.43 -44.23
C ALA A 1069 -12.88 3.21 -43.61
N ALA A 1070 -11.80 2.71 -44.22
CA ALA A 1070 -11.01 1.63 -43.66
C ALA A 1070 -10.19 2.09 -42.43
N GLN A 1071 -9.69 3.34 -42.45
CA GLN A 1071 -9.07 3.97 -41.27
C GLN A 1071 -10.08 4.13 -40.11
N LEU A 1072 -11.34 4.45 -40.42
CA LEU A 1072 -12.44 4.54 -39.44
C LEU A 1072 -12.77 3.16 -38.84
N LEU A 1073 -12.89 2.12 -39.67
CA LEU A 1073 -13.16 0.75 -39.20
C LEU A 1073 -12.03 0.22 -38.29
N VAL A 1074 -10.76 0.46 -38.64
CA VAL A 1074 -9.63 0.07 -37.77
C VAL A 1074 -9.62 0.87 -36.47
N ALA A 1075 -9.91 2.17 -36.50
CA ALA A 1075 -10.01 2.98 -35.29
C ALA A 1075 -11.13 2.49 -34.34
N LEU A 1076 -12.29 2.15 -34.89
CA LEU A 1076 -13.42 1.58 -34.13
C LEU A 1076 -13.09 0.18 -33.58
N ALA A 1077 -12.49 -0.70 -34.39
CA ALA A 1077 -12.07 -2.03 -33.94
C ALA A 1077 -11.06 -1.97 -32.78
N VAL A 1078 -10.10 -1.02 -32.84
CA VAL A 1078 -9.17 -0.76 -31.73
C VAL A 1078 -9.92 -0.21 -30.51
N ALA A 1079 -10.83 0.76 -30.67
CA ALA A 1079 -11.61 1.29 -29.55
C ALA A 1079 -12.43 0.19 -28.84
N LEU A 1080 -13.05 -0.72 -29.59
CA LEU A 1080 -13.82 -1.84 -29.04
C LEU A 1080 -12.92 -2.90 -28.38
N LEU A 1081 -11.74 -3.19 -28.94
CA LEU A 1081 -10.75 -4.06 -28.30
C LEU A 1081 -10.28 -3.48 -26.96
N LEU A 1082 -9.95 -2.20 -26.93
CA LEU A 1082 -9.50 -1.50 -25.72
C LEU A 1082 -10.61 -1.35 -24.68
N TYR A 1083 -11.87 -1.24 -25.10
CA TYR A 1083 -13.03 -1.29 -24.20
C TYR A 1083 -13.23 -2.69 -23.60
N LYS A 1084 -13.06 -3.76 -24.39
CA LYS A 1084 -13.20 -5.15 -23.91
C LYS A 1084 -12.05 -5.62 -23.01
N VAL A 1085 -10.84 -5.07 -23.20
CA VAL A 1085 -9.62 -5.49 -22.48
C VAL A 1085 -9.22 -4.51 -21.36
N GLY A 1086 -9.78 -3.31 -21.34
CA GLY A 1086 -9.52 -2.32 -20.29
C GLY A 1086 -9.91 -2.83 -18.91
N SER A 1087 -8.97 -2.79 -17.97
CA SER A 1087 -9.22 -3.10 -16.56
C SER A 1087 -10.18 -2.09 -15.93
N GLU A 1088 -11.02 -2.54 -15.00
CA GLU A 1088 -11.94 -1.67 -14.24
C GLU A 1088 -11.21 -0.53 -13.51
N VAL A 1089 -9.96 -0.78 -13.11
CA VAL A 1089 -9.02 0.25 -12.61
C VAL A 1089 -8.22 0.83 -13.78
N VAL A 1090 -8.43 2.12 -14.08
CA VAL A 1090 -7.62 2.87 -15.06
C VAL A 1090 -6.27 3.22 -14.43
N GLN A 1091 -5.18 2.66 -14.96
CA GLN A 1091 -3.83 2.95 -14.47
C GLN A 1091 -3.32 4.31 -15.00
N PRO A 1092 -2.85 5.23 -14.13
CA PRO A 1092 -2.20 6.45 -14.58
C PRO A 1092 -0.91 6.13 -15.35
N PHE A 1093 -0.44 7.07 -16.17
CA PHE A 1093 0.89 6.97 -16.79
C PHE A 1093 1.97 7.06 -15.70
N ILE A 1094 3.12 6.41 -15.90
CA ILE A 1094 4.19 6.31 -14.88
C ILE A 1094 4.68 7.71 -14.45
N TYR A 1095 4.73 8.68 -15.36
CA TYR A 1095 5.11 10.06 -15.08
C TYR A 1095 4.05 10.91 -14.36
N PHE A 1096 2.89 10.33 -14.02
CA PHE A 1096 1.90 10.93 -13.11
C PHE A 1096 2.04 10.37 -11.67
N ARG A 1097 2.96 9.41 -11.43
CA ARG A 1097 3.28 8.84 -10.10
C ARG A 1097 4.56 9.44 -9.46
N PHE A 1098 5.08 10.57 -9.98
CA PHE A 1098 6.36 11.20 -9.60
C PHE A 1098 6.25 12.71 -9.36
#